data_AF-A0A163L8D2-F1
#
_entry.id   AF-A0A163L8D2-F1
#
_cell.length_a   1.000
_cell.length_b   1.000
_cell.length_c   1.000
_cell.angle_alpha   90.00
_cell.angle_beta   90.00
_cell.angle_gamma   90.00
#
_symmetry.space_group_name_H-M   'P 1'
#
loop_
_entity.id
_entity.type
_entity.pdbx_description
1 polymer ?
#
loop_
_entity_poly.entity_id
_entity_poly.type
_entity_poly.pdbx_seq_one_letter_code
_entity_poly.pdbx_strand_id
1 'polypeptide(L)'
;MPAVTVENILALPRLDEPAESAVDRPVKSITTAPVGYEGEGFPVHRAFAGIDLSALDPFIHMDQMGEVNYAPGEPKGTPWHPHRGFETVTYMIDGIMEHQDSNGGGGIIGGGDTQWMTAGGGILHIETPPEHLVLSGGLFHGVQLWVNLPRDNKMASPRYQDITGNKVALLSSPDGGALVRVIAGDIAGHAGPGSTYTPIALSHTTVAPGASLTLPWNPEFNAIVYVLAGEGTVGAERRPIRVGQTAVFGRGDSITVAASDRQDSRTESLEVFILGGKPILVQRADERAHLNYGWLTARHSFPFAGNFDHAAYAHGLLLVNNDDIIEADYGFDTHQHRDTEIVTWVLSGSLVHQDSAGHSGVIHRGLAQRMSAGTGILHSERNDRFRADGSRVTEPVHLVQMWIPPDESGVTPSYQELDINSELDGGGLITLASGMPAHRDHSAISLHNKHAALHVARLETGGSVSLPDAPYVHGFIAGGTVDVEGVGLLGPGDSLRLKDTGGQRWRIPIVVDPGGTEGGAMASGRAQAPRTTPHIDVHRSGDRLKSRVSWLDSKHSFSFGQHYDPDNTHHGLLLVNNDDTVLAGTGFDTHPHKDMEIVTWVLRGSLVHQDSIGHTGVIYPGLAQRMSAGTGIMHSEKNDSWRIGGEQHSDPVHFIQMWVVPDEGGLTPGYEQLEIDDELLRGGLIPVASGMERYKDHSAIRINNKNAAMHVARILPGTSVNLPGARFLHVFVAQGTAEMEGVGTLYEGDAVRLSDSGGQQLTSDAGAEVLVWEMHSRIGG
;
A
#
# COMPACT_ATOMS: atom_id res chain seq x y z
N MET A 1 35.03 7.60 -8.06
CA MET A 1 36.14 7.28 -7.14
C MET A 1 35.58 6.53 -5.93
N PRO A 2 36.36 5.84 -5.08
CA PRO A 2 35.78 5.21 -3.90
C PRO A 2 35.28 6.26 -2.91
N ALA A 3 34.03 6.14 -2.45
CA ALA A 3 33.40 7.10 -1.55
C ALA A 3 34.13 7.26 -0.20
N VAL A 4 34.83 6.20 0.25
CA VAL A 4 35.68 6.18 1.45
C VAL A 4 36.93 5.35 1.12
N THR A 5 38.13 5.81 1.46
CA THR A 5 39.38 5.07 1.18
C THR A 5 40.31 5.02 2.39
N VAL A 6 41.34 4.19 2.33
CA VAL A 6 42.39 4.06 3.34
C VAL A 6 43.77 4.06 2.69
N GLU A 7 44.76 4.61 3.38
CA GLU A 7 46.15 4.62 2.90
C GLU A 7 46.74 3.21 2.79
N ASN A 8 46.35 2.30 3.69
CA ASN A 8 46.87 0.94 3.74
C ASN A 8 45.76 -0.08 4.00
N ILE A 9 45.27 -0.71 2.93
CA ILE A 9 44.23 -1.75 2.99
C ILE A 9 44.65 -2.96 3.83
N LEU A 10 45.94 -3.30 3.87
CA LEU A 10 46.46 -4.46 4.61
C LEU A 10 46.40 -4.28 6.13
N ALA A 11 46.14 -3.05 6.61
CA ALA A 11 45.95 -2.76 8.03
C ALA A 11 44.50 -2.94 8.50
N LEU A 12 43.56 -3.19 7.58
CA LEU A 12 42.16 -3.42 7.91
C LEU A 12 41.93 -4.84 8.46
N PRO A 13 40.84 -5.05 9.23
CA PRO A 13 40.32 -6.39 9.50
C PRO A 13 40.11 -7.16 8.19
N ARG A 14 40.48 -8.44 8.18
CA ARG A 14 40.36 -9.30 7.01
C ARG A 14 39.08 -10.11 7.08
N LEU A 15 38.42 -10.26 5.94
CA LEU A 15 37.36 -11.24 5.77
C LEU A 15 37.94 -12.65 5.88
N ASP A 16 37.18 -13.55 6.51
CA ASP A 16 37.49 -14.97 6.51
C ASP A 16 37.25 -15.57 5.12
N GLU A 17 38.08 -16.55 4.75
CA GLU A 17 37.80 -17.36 3.56
C GLU A 17 36.58 -18.26 3.82
N PRO A 18 35.66 -18.41 2.85
CA PRO A 18 34.58 -19.38 2.96
C PRO A 18 35.13 -20.79 3.22
N ALA A 19 34.43 -21.57 4.04
CA ALA A 19 34.79 -22.95 4.31
C ALA A 19 34.90 -23.75 3.00
N GLU A 20 35.77 -24.77 2.93
CA GLU A 20 35.91 -25.62 1.74
C GLU A 20 34.59 -26.29 1.30
N SER A 21 33.66 -26.48 2.23
CA SER A 21 32.33 -27.04 1.97
C SER A 21 31.29 -26.00 1.51
N ALA A 22 31.63 -24.71 1.51
CA ALA A 22 30.73 -23.63 1.12
C ALA A 22 30.41 -23.70 -0.37
N VAL A 23 29.13 -23.55 -0.71
CA VAL A 23 28.66 -23.60 -2.10
C VAL A 23 28.61 -22.18 -2.67
N ASP A 24 29.37 -21.88 -3.71
CA ASP A 24 29.28 -20.58 -4.40
C ASP A 24 27.90 -20.43 -5.06
N ARG A 25 27.32 -19.23 -4.94
CA ARG A 25 25.98 -18.97 -5.45
C ARG A 25 26.00 -18.92 -6.99
N PRO A 26 25.15 -19.69 -7.69
CA PRO A 26 25.10 -19.65 -9.15
C PRO A 26 24.47 -18.34 -9.62
N VAL A 27 24.95 -17.77 -10.73
CA VAL A 27 24.37 -16.54 -11.28
C VAL A 27 23.08 -16.89 -12.03
N LYS A 28 21.93 -16.41 -11.54
CA LYS A 28 20.62 -16.66 -12.18
C LYS A 28 20.44 -15.81 -13.43
N SER A 29 20.68 -14.51 -13.33
CA SER A 29 20.51 -13.57 -14.44
C SER A 29 21.51 -12.41 -14.38
N ILE A 30 21.74 -11.78 -15.53
CA ILE A 30 22.45 -10.51 -15.65
C ILE A 30 21.58 -9.59 -16.52
N THR A 31 21.22 -8.44 -15.98
CA THR A 31 20.36 -7.45 -16.64
C THR A 31 21.12 -6.14 -16.81
N THR A 32 20.91 -5.45 -17.94
CA THR A 32 21.51 -4.14 -18.19
C THR A 32 20.51 -3.06 -17.84
N ALA A 33 20.88 -2.16 -16.93
CA ALA A 33 20.05 -1.05 -16.51
C ALA A 33 19.77 -0.11 -17.69
N PRO A 34 18.50 0.25 -17.97
CA PRO A 34 18.19 1.34 -18.86
C PRO A 34 18.63 2.67 -18.22
N VAL A 35 18.94 3.63 -19.09
CA VAL A 35 19.29 4.99 -18.71
C VAL A 35 18.10 5.92 -18.88
N GLY A 36 17.95 6.91 -18.01
CA GLY A 36 16.85 7.86 -18.03
C GLY A 36 17.16 9.12 -17.24
N TYR A 37 16.11 9.91 -16.97
CA TYR A 37 16.18 11.08 -16.12
C TYR A 37 15.08 11.05 -15.05
N GLU A 38 15.41 11.50 -13.84
CA GLU A 38 14.46 11.65 -12.72
C GLU A 38 14.43 13.09 -12.20
N GLY A 39 13.32 13.46 -11.54
CA GLY A 39 13.11 14.82 -11.02
C GLY A 39 13.21 15.90 -12.11
N GLU A 40 13.98 16.96 -11.84
CA GLU A 40 14.21 18.04 -12.81
C GLU A 40 15.38 17.79 -13.79
N GLY A 41 15.92 16.56 -13.86
CA GLY A 41 16.93 16.19 -14.85
C GLY A 41 18.14 15.42 -14.33
N PHE A 42 18.00 14.61 -13.29
CA PHE A 42 19.08 13.72 -12.83
C PHE A 42 19.26 12.55 -13.78
N PRO A 43 20.42 12.39 -14.45
CA PRO A 43 20.67 11.20 -15.25
C PRO A 43 20.82 10.00 -14.31
N VAL A 44 20.06 8.94 -14.59
CA VAL A 44 20.06 7.72 -13.78
C VAL A 44 20.24 6.46 -14.61
N HIS A 45 20.90 5.48 -14.02
CA HIS A 45 20.83 4.08 -14.46
C HIS A 45 19.90 3.32 -13.51
N ARG A 46 18.77 2.81 -14.02
CA ARG A 46 17.79 2.08 -13.21
C ARG A 46 18.20 0.62 -13.03
N ALA A 47 18.96 0.35 -11.98
CA ALA A 47 19.63 -0.93 -11.75
C ALA A 47 18.68 -2.14 -11.72
N PHE A 48 17.46 -1.96 -11.21
CA PHE A 48 16.49 -3.06 -11.03
C PHE A 48 15.48 -3.21 -12.16
N ALA A 49 15.48 -2.33 -13.17
CA ALA A 49 14.53 -2.44 -14.27
C ALA A 49 14.72 -3.76 -15.05
N GLY A 50 13.61 -4.46 -15.29
CA GLY A 50 13.60 -5.75 -16.00
C GLY A 50 13.99 -6.96 -15.14
N ILE A 51 14.16 -6.79 -13.83
CA ILE A 51 14.37 -7.88 -12.87
C ILE A 51 13.06 -8.16 -12.13
N ASP A 52 12.72 -9.43 -11.93
CA ASP A 52 11.57 -9.84 -11.14
C ASP A 52 11.72 -9.35 -9.68
N LEU A 53 10.77 -8.55 -9.20
CA LEU A 53 10.79 -7.95 -7.86
C LEU A 53 10.91 -9.00 -6.74
N SER A 54 10.42 -10.22 -6.93
CA SER A 54 10.56 -11.29 -5.94
C SER A 54 12.02 -11.77 -5.76
N ALA A 55 12.87 -11.55 -6.76
CA ALA A 55 14.30 -11.82 -6.64
C ALA A 55 15.04 -10.66 -5.95
N LEU A 56 14.40 -9.49 -5.86
CA LEU A 56 14.93 -8.27 -5.27
C LEU A 56 14.47 -8.03 -3.83
N ASP A 57 13.30 -8.53 -3.44
CA ASP A 57 12.71 -8.42 -2.10
C ASP A 57 13.77 -8.66 -0.98
N PRO A 58 14.02 -7.69 -0.09
CA PRO A 58 13.21 -6.51 0.24
C PRO A 58 13.47 -5.23 -0.55
N PHE A 59 14.31 -5.25 -1.57
CA PHE A 59 14.62 -4.07 -2.38
C PHE A 59 13.57 -3.86 -3.48
N ILE A 60 13.02 -2.65 -3.56
CA ILE A 60 11.91 -2.34 -4.49
C ILE A 60 12.33 -1.38 -5.61
N HIS A 61 13.41 -0.62 -5.41
CA HIS A 61 13.93 0.34 -6.38
C HIS A 61 15.41 0.59 -6.15
N MET A 62 16.18 0.78 -7.23
CA MET A 62 17.54 1.32 -7.13
C MET A 62 17.92 2.07 -8.40
N ASP A 63 18.31 3.32 -8.23
CA ASP A 63 18.89 4.16 -9.27
C ASP A 63 20.34 4.51 -8.90
N GLN A 64 21.27 4.31 -9.82
CA GLN A 64 22.57 5.00 -9.77
C GLN A 64 22.38 6.38 -10.38
N MET A 65 22.65 7.43 -9.60
CA MET A 65 22.57 8.82 -10.02
C MET A 65 23.94 9.29 -10.50
N GLY A 66 24.03 9.89 -11.69
CA GLY A 66 25.33 10.17 -12.32
C GLY A 66 26.01 8.90 -12.86
N GLU A 67 27.33 8.83 -13.06
CA GLU A 67 28.37 9.84 -12.86
C GLU A 67 28.23 11.00 -13.86
N VAL A 68 28.02 12.22 -13.37
CA VAL A 68 27.85 13.41 -14.22
C VAL A 68 28.63 14.58 -13.64
N ASN A 69 29.31 15.33 -14.51
CA ASN A 69 29.95 16.59 -14.15
C ASN A 69 29.06 17.74 -14.65
N TYR A 70 28.31 18.35 -13.74
CA TYR A 70 27.39 19.43 -14.05
C TYR A 70 28.13 20.74 -14.30
N ALA A 71 27.66 21.53 -15.28
CA ALA A 71 28.05 22.91 -15.44
C ALA A 71 27.27 23.84 -14.45
N PRO A 72 27.75 25.07 -14.20
CA PRO A 72 26.99 26.08 -13.46
C PRO A 72 25.53 26.22 -13.93
N GLY A 73 24.59 26.13 -13.00
CA GLY A 73 23.14 26.26 -13.20
C GLY A 73 22.41 25.00 -13.68
N GLU A 74 23.12 23.90 -13.93
CA GLU A 74 22.52 22.62 -14.34
C GLU A 74 22.01 21.74 -13.18
N PRO A 75 22.62 21.72 -11.97
CA PRO A 75 22.08 20.95 -10.85
C PRO A 75 20.74 21.54 -10.39
N LYS A 76 19.67 20.74 -10.40
CA LYS A 76 18.31 21.21 -10.06
C LYS A 76 17.66 20.55 -8.84
N GLY A 77 18.08 19.34 -8.47
CA GLY A 77 17.41 18.65 -7.36
C GLY A 77 16.10 18.00 -7.77
N THR A 78 15.40 17.50 -6.76
CA THR A 78 14.01 17.04 -6.85
C THR A 78 13.09 18.11 -6.26
N PRO A 79 11.84 18.24 -6.73
CA PRO A 79 10.82 19.00 -6.00
C PRO A 79 10.40 18.24 -4.73
N TRP A 80 9.62 18.90 -3.86
CA TRP A 80 8.95 18.25 -2.74
C TRP A 80 8.14 17.05 -3.22
N HIS A 81 8.35 15.88 -2.60
CA HIS A 81 7.66 14.66 -2.98
C HIS A 81 7.43 13.73 -1.78
N PRO A 82 6.35 12.92 -1.80
CA PRO A 82 6.00 12.04 -0.67
C PRO A 82 6.59 10.64 -0.79
N HIS A 83 6.86 10.01 0.35
CA HIS A 83 7.15 8.57 0.49
C HIS A 83 6.35 7.97 1.66
N ARG A 84 5.95 6.69 1.56
CA ARG A 84 5.25 5.95 2.63
C ARG A 84 5.49 4.45 2.53
N GLY A 85 5.66 3.77 3.66
CA GLY A 85 5.67 2.31 3.77
C GLY A 85 6.98 1.62 3.40
N PHE A 86 8.06 2.36 3.20
CA PHE A 86 9.41 1.86 2.92
C PHE A 86 10.47 2.83 3.47
N GLU A 87 11.74 2.50 3.24
CA GLU A 87 12.89 3.35 3.56
C GLU A 87 13.61 3.76 2.28
N THR A 88 14.16 4.98 2.24
CA THR A 88 15.05 5.42 1.17
C THR A 88 16.47 5.54 1.72
N VAL A 89 17.43 5.05 0.94
CA VAL A 89 18.84 5.03 1.28
C VAL A 89 19.59 5.77 0.19
N THR A 90 20.07 6.96 0.52
CA THR A 90 20.85 7.82 -0.36
C THR A 90 22.33 7.66 0.00
N TYR A 91 23.12 7.03 -0.87
CA TYR A 91 24.56 6.86 -0.69
C TYR A 91 25.33 7.72 -1.69
N MET A 92 26.08 8.70 -1.18
CA MET A 92 26.84 9.62 -2.02
C MET A 92 28.27 9.13 -2.21
N ILE A 93 28.69 9.03 -3.49
CA ILE A 93 30.05 8.62 -3.87
C ILE A 93 30.89 9.88 -4.12
N ASP A 94 30.41 10.78 -4.97
CA ASP A 94 31.02 12.06 -5.29
C ASP A 94 29.94 13.17 -5.26
N GLY A 95 30.28 14.33 -4.69
CA GLY A 95 29.38 15.48 -4.59
C GLY A 95 28.74 15.67 -3.21
N ILE A 96 27.80 16.62 -3.12
CA ILE A 96 27.08 16.99 -1.90
C ILE A 96 25.61 17.18 -2.24
N MET A 97 24.72 16.70 -1.37
CA MET A 97 23.28 16.90 -1.44
C MET A 97 22.75 17.47 -0.11
N GLU A 98 21.84 18.43 -0.19
CA GLU A 98 21.03 18.91 0.93
C GLU A 98 19.66 18.23 0.89
N HIS A 99 19.11 17.92 2.05
CA HIS A 99 17.74 17.41 2.16
C HIS A 99 16.98 18.10 3.29
N GLN A 100 15.67 18.23 3.13
CA GLN A 100 14.75 18.79 4.13
C GLN A 100 13.41 18.04 4.09
N ASP A 101 12.71 18.00 5.22
CA ASP A 101 11.43 17.29 5.32
C ASP A 101 10.34 18.06 6.07
N SER A 102 9.10 17.56 5.94
CA SER A 102 7.90 18.15 6.54
C SER A 102 7.84 18.08 8.07
N ASN A 103 8.69 17.28 8.71
CA ASN A 103 8.78 17.16 10.15
C ASN A 103 9.86 18.10 10.73
N GLY A 104 10.46 18.95 9.89
CA GLY A 104 11.51 19.90 10.27
C GLY A 104 12.90 19.27 10.39
N GLY A 105 13.08 18.03 9.95
CA GLY A 105 14.38 17.42 9.78
C GLY A 105 15.03 17.83 8.45
N GLY A 106 16.22 17.28 8.21
CA GLY A 106 17.07 17.64 7.08
C GLY A 106 18.54 17.55 7.43
N GLY A 107 19.40 17.75 6.43
CA GLY A 107 20.83 17.58 6.59
C GLY A 107 21.61 17.74 5.30
N ILE A 108 22.91 17.46 5.40
CA ILE A 108 23.85 17.44 4.27
C ILE A 108 24.40 16.02 4.15
N ILE A 109 24.42 15.49 2.93
CA ILE A 109 25.00 14.20 2.56
C ILE A 109 26.24 14.49 1.72
N GLY A 110 27.44 14.29 2.28
CA GLY A 110 28.70 14.46 1.58
C GLY A 110 29.21 13.17 0.92
N GLY A 111 30.30 13.27 0.16
CA GLY A 111 30.97 12.11 -0.42
C GLY A 111 31.40 11.10 0.65
N GLY A 112 30.94 9.85 0.51
CA GLY A 112 31.16 8.78 1.49
C GLY A 112 30.02 8.62 2.50
N ASP A 113 29.12 9.61 2.62
CA ASP A 113 28.02 9.57 3.57
C ASP A 113 26.82 8.77 3.02
N THR A 114 26.06 8.19 3.94
CA THR A 114 24.79 7.54 3.66
C THR A 114 23.71 8.18 4.52
N GLN A 115 22.64 8.63 3.88
CA GLN A 115 21.39 8.95 4.57
C GLN A 115 20.48 7.73 4.52
N TRP A 116 19.98 7.29 5.68
CA TRP A 116 18.96 6.26 5.78
C TRP A 116 17.67 6.87 6.31
N MET A 117 16.71 7.14 5.43
CA MET A 117 15.41 7.70 5.79
C MET A 117 14.36 6.59 5.89
N THR A 118 13.81 6.40 7.08
CA THR A 118 12.58 5.61 7.25
C THR A 118 11.40 6.53 6.93
N ALA A 119 10.68 6.29 5.81
CA ALA A 119 9.48 7.06 5.49
C ALA A 119 8.27 6.61 6.33
N GLY A 120 8.16 5.30 6.60
CA GLY A 120 7.16 4.75 7.50
C GLY A 120 5.74 5.25 7.21
N GLY A 121 5.05 5.79 8.23
CA GLY A 121 3.68 6.28 8.12
C GLY A 121 3.45 7.40 7.08
N GLY A 122 4.51 8.06 6.62
CA GLY A 122 4.47 9.05 5.56
C GLY A 122 5.41 10.23 5.84
N ILE A 123 6.16 10.67 4.84
CA ILE A 123 7.00 11.87 4.90
C ILE A 123 6.95 12.60 3.56
N LEU A 124 6.89 13.94 3.59
CA LEU A 124 7.20 14.77 2.44
C LEU A 124 8.62 15.28 2.60
N HIS A 125 9.43 15.17 1.56
CA HIS A 125 10.82 15.66 1.61
C HIS A 125 11.28 16.22 0.26
N ILE A 126 12.39 16.92 0.30
CA ILE A 126 13.05 17.52 -0.86
C ILE A 126 14.55 17.23 -0.78
N GLU A 127 15.15 16.90 -1.91
CA GLU A 127 16.58 16.67 -2.08
C GLU A 127 17.13 17.65 -3.13
N THR A 128 18.00 18.58 -2.71
CA THR A 128 18.53 19.66 -3.56
C THR A 128 20.05 19.71 -3.55
N PRO A 129 20.70 20.08 -4.66
CA PRO A 129 22.10 20.48 -4.62
C PRO A 129 22.25 21.77 -3.78
N PRO A 130 23.30 21.89 -2.95
CA PRO A 130 23.64 23.14 -2.26
C PRO A 130 23.77 24.33 -3.23
N GLU A 131 23.43 25.53 -2.79
CA GLU A 131 23.49 26.76 -3.62
C GLU A 131 24.87 26.95 -4.27
N HIS A 132 25.95 26.68 -3.54
CA HIS A 132 27.30 26.82 -4.08
C HIS A 132 27.59 25.85 -5.23
N LEU A 133 27.05 24.62 -5.20
CA LEU A 133 27.17 23.65 -6.31
C LEU A 133 26.27 24.02 -7.49
N VAL A 134 25.11 24.62 -7.25
CA VAL A 134 24.31 25.21 -8.34
C VAL A 134 25.12 26.28 -9.08
N LEU A 135 25.89 27.10 -8.36
CA LEU A 135 26.70 28.17 -8.95
C LEU A 135 28.00 27.67 -9.60
N SER A 136 28.66 26.65 -9.05
CA SER A 136 29.95 26.17 -9.57
C SER A 136 29.85 25.01 -10.55
N GLY A 137 28.73 24.28 -10.53
CA GLY A 137 28.70 22.92 -11.06
C GLY A 137 29.57 21.97 -10.22
N GLY A 138 29.77 20.74 -10.71
CA GLY A 138 30.59 19.75 -10.03
C GLY A 138 30.23 18.30 -10.36
N LEU A 139 31.10 17.39 -9.93
CA LEU A 139 30.87 15.95 -10.05
C LEU A 139 29.78 15.52 -9.07
N PHE A 140 28.81 14.77 -9.58
CA PHE A 140 27.72 14.22 -8.82
C PHE A 140 27.56 12.73 -9.17
N HIS A 141 27.72 11.87 -8.17
CA HIS A 141 27.60 10.43 -8.29
C HIS A 141 27.10 9.83 -6.98
N GLY A 142 26.02 9.05 -7.04
CA GLY A 142 25.47 8.38 -5.87
C GLY A 142 24.51 7.26 -6.24
N VAL A 143 23.89 6.67 -5.23
CA VAL A 143 22.88 5.61 -5.36
C VAL A 143 21.67 5.98 -4.51
N GLN A 144 20.49 5.88 -5.10
CA GLN A 144 19.21 5.90 -4.38
C GLN A 144 18.66 4.48 -4.34
N LEU A 145 18.57 3.88 -3.15
CA LEU A 145 18.01 2.54 -2.93
C LEU A 145 16.75 2.63 -2.10
N TRP A 146 15.68 1.93 -2.47
CA TRP A 146 14.48 1.80 -1.63
C TRP A 146 14.37 0.40 -1.05
N VAL A 147 14.20 0.34 0.27
CA VAL A 147 14.10 -0.89 1.05
C VAL A 147 12.69 -0.99 1.61
N ASN A 148 11.96 -2.03 1.24
CA ASN A 148 10.62 -2.30 1.72
C ASN A 148 10.62 -2.52 3.23
N LEU A 149 9.65 -1.94 3.93
CA LEU A 149 9.43 -2.21 5.35
C LEU A 149 8.52 -3.44 5.53
N PRO A 150 8.78 -4.28 6.55
CA PRO A 150 7.80 -5.25 7.03
C PRO A 150 6.51 -4.52 7.42
N ARG A 151 5.34 -5.17 7.28
CA ARG A 151 4.05 -4.52 7.50
C ARG A 151 3.96 -3.80 8.84
N ASP A 152 4.37 -4.45 9.93
CA ASP A 152 4.37 -3.90 11.29
C ASP A 152 5.15 -2.59 11.43
N ASN A 153 6.04 -2.31 10.48
CA ASN A 153 6.87 -1.12 10.45
C ASN A 153 6.52 -0.16 9.31
N LYS A 154 5.61 -0.51 8.40
CA LYS A 154 5.16 0.39 7.33
C LYS A 154 4.53 1.67 7.85
N MET A 155 4.01 1.65 9.08
CA MET A 155 3.46 2.83 9.75
C MET A 155 4.35 3.38 10.88
N ALA A 156 5.61 2.94 10.95
CA ALA A 156 6.57 3.47 11.90
C ALA A 156 6.72 5.00 11.74
N SER A 157 7.03 5.70 12.83
CA SER A 157 7.29 7.14 12.75
C SER A 157 8.47 7.41 11.81
N PRO A 158 8.37 8.41 10.92
CA PRO A 158 9.47 8.76 10.04
C PRO A 158 10.71 9.16 10.83
N ARG A 159 11.90 8.77 10.37
CA ARG A 159 13.18 9.13 11.00
C ARG A 159 14.34 9.11 10.01
N TYR A 160 15.45 9.75 10.39
CA TYR A 160 16.72 9.70 9.68
C TYR A 160 17.80 8.97 10.48
N GLN A 161 18.75 8.37 9.77
CA GLN A 161 20.03 7.95 10.31
C GLN A 161 21.13 8.55 9.44
N ASP A 162 21.88 9.48 10.04
CA ASP A 162 23.01 10.12 9.38
C ASP A 162 24.29 9.30 9.60
N ILE A 163 24.65 8.55 8.56
CA ILE A 163 25.81 7.66 8.56
C ILE A 163 26.93 8.37 7.81
N THR A 164 27.79 9.06 8.54
CA THR A 164 28.96 9.69 7.98
C THR A 164 29.97 8.65 7.51
N GLY A 165 30.72 8.93 6.43
CA GLY A 165 31.65 7.97 5.81
C GLY A 165 32.72 7.42 6.75
N ASN A 166 33.07 8.16 7.81
CA ASN A 166 34.02 7.71 8.84
C ASN A 166 33.44 6.69 9.85
N LYS A 167 32.14 6.41 9.82
CA LYS A 167 31.48 5.39 10.67
C LYS A 167 31.35 4.02 9.98
N VAL A 168 31.57 3.98 8.67
CA VAL A 168 31.40 2.76 7.86
C VAL A 168 32.49 1.75 8.23
N ALA A 169 32.12 0.48 8.39
CA ALA A 169 33.11 -0.57 8.66
C ALA A 169 33.88 -0.89 7.38
N LEU A 170 35.21 -0.87 7.47
CA LEU A 170 36.12 -1.10 6.35
C LEU A 170 36.85 -2.43 6.52
N LEU A 171 36.77 -3.29 5.52
CA LEU A 171 37.36 -4.62 5.53
C LEU A 171 38.25 -4.83 4.30
N SER A 172 39.25 -5.67 4.45
CA SER A 172 40.10 -6.15 3.36
C SER A 172 39.75 -7.58 2.99
N SER A 173 39.86 -7.94 1.72
CA SER A 173 39.98 -9.36 1.33
C SER A 173 41.22 -9.99 1.99
N PRO A 174 41.29 -11.33 2.11
CA PRO A 174 42.42 -12.03 2.72
C PRO A 174 43.80 -11.64 2.15
N ASP A 175 43.84 -11.39 0.84
CA ASP A 175 45.03 -11.05 0.05
C ASP A 175 45.29 -9.55 -0.09
N GLY A 176 44.37 -8.69 0.36
CA GLY A 176 44.45 -7.23 0.18
C GLY A 176 44.06 -6.72 -1.20
N GLY A 177 43.49 -7.56 -2.06
CA GLY A 177 43.04 -7.19 -3.41
C GLY A 177 41.70 -6.45 -3.48
N ALA A 178 40.89 -6.46 -2.42
CA ALA A 178 39.59 -5.79 -2.40
C ALA A 178 39.30 -5.06 -1.08
N LEU A 179 38.68 -3.88 -1.18
CA LEU A 179 38.23 -3.04 -0.08
C LEU A 179 36.70 -3.09 0.01
N VAL A 180 36.16 -3.58 1.12
CA VAL A 180 34.72 -3.69 1.36
C VAL A 180 34.28 -2.65 2.39
N ARG A 181 33.29 -1.83 2.01
CA ARG A 181 32.65 -0.83 2.89
C ARG A 181 31.30 -1.35 3.32
N VAL A 182 31.14 -1.80 4.55
CA VAL A 182 29.86 -2.32 5.07
C VAL A 182 29.01 -1.14 5.56
N ILE A 183 28.00 -0.78 4.77
CA ILE A 183 27.15 0.39 5.00
C ILE A 183 26.03 0.07 6.00
N ALA A 184 25.39 -1.08 5.86
CA ALA A 184 24.31 -1.51 6.74
C ALA A 184 24.25 -3.04 6.86
N GLY A 185 23.68 -3.50 7.98
CA GLY A 185 23.52 -4.93 8.24
C GLY A 185 24.81 -5.62 8.69
N ASP A 186 24.95 -6.90 8.36
CA ASP A 186 26.13 -7.71 8.67
C ASP A 186 26.70 -8.36 7.41
N ILE A 187 28.02 -8.33 7.26
CA ILE A 187 28.75 -9.08 6.23
C ILE A 187 29.85 -9.87 6.91
N ALA A 188 29.73 -11.20 6.87
CA ALA A 188 30.69 -12.14 7.45
C ALA A 188 31.02 -11.86 8.93
N GLY A 189 30.02 -11.48 9.74
CA GLY A 189 30.20 -11.17 11.16
C GLY A 189 30.69 -9.75 11.46
N HIS A 190 30.82 -8.92 10.43
CA HIS A 190 31.15 -7.50 10.55
C HIS A 190 29.91 -6.63 10.33
N ALA A 191 29.47 -5.96 11.40
CA ALA A 191 28.32 -5.07 11.37
C ALA A 191 28.64 -3.71 10.74
N GLY A 192 27.75 -3.23 9.87
CA GLY A 192 27.71 -1.86 9.38
C GLY A 192 26.95 -0.92 10.33
N PRO A 193 27.13 0.40 10.19
CA PRO A 193 26.50 1.39 11.07
C PRO A 193 24.98 1.59 10.85
N GLY A 194 24.43 1.22 9.68
CA GLY A 194 23.00 1.38 9.40
C GLY A 194 22.12 0.38 10.15
N SER A 195 21.13 0.90 10.90
CA SER A 195 20.10 0.10 11.56
C SER A 195 18.91 -0.12 10.63
N THR A 196 18.43 -1.36 10.52
CA THR A 196 17.39 -1.72 9.56
C THR A 196 16.23 -2.47 10.22
N TYR A 197 15.04 -2.34 9.64
CA TYR A 197 13.88 -3.12 10.07
C TYR A 197 13.86 -4.52 9.46
N THR A 198 14.26 -4.61 8.20
CA THR A 198 14.47 -5.88 7.52
C THR A 198 15.93 -6.29 7.67
N PRO A 199 16.25 -7.54 8.06
CA PRO A 199 17.62 -8.03 8.04
C PRO A 199 18.20 -7.94 6.63
N ILE A 200 19.27 -7.17 6.46
CA ILE A 200 19.95 -6.97 5.19
C ILE A 200 21.47 -7.02 5.34
N ALA A 201 22.17 -7.00 4.21
CA ALA A 201 23.59 -6.76 4.05
C ALA A 201 23.77 -5.77 2.88
N LEU A 202 24.51 -4.68 3.10
CA LEU A 202 24.73 -3.64 2.09
C LEU A 202 26.18 -3.19 2.09
N SER A 203 26.86 -3.25 0.94
CA SER A 203 28.24 -2.79 0.82
C SER A 203 28.59 -2.17 -0.52
N HIS A 204 29.57 -1.28 -0.47
CA HIS A 204 30.29 -0.79 -1.64
C HIS A 204 31.72 -1.35 -1.65
N THR A 205 32.04 -2.13 -2.67
CA THR A 205 33.28 -2.88 -2.76
C THR A 205 34.12 -2.45 -3.96
N THR A 206 35.38 -2.14 -3.69
CA THR A 206 36.40 -1.89 -4.71
C THR A 206 37.25 -3.14 -4.88
N VAL A 207 37.40 -3.64 -6.11
CA VAL A 207 38.25 -4.79 -6.45
C VAL A 207 39.35 -4.34 -7.41
N ALA A 208 40.60 -4.49 -6.99
CA ALA A 208 41.77 -4.09 -7.77
C ALA A 208 41.88 -4.91 -9.06
N PRO A 209 42.47 -4.36 -10.15
CA PRO A 209 42.67 -5.10 -11.40
C PRO A 209 43.38 -6.45 -11.18
N GLY A 210 42.80 -7.52 -11.71
CA GLY A 210 43.28 -8.90 -11.55
C GLY A 210 42.98 -9.56 -10.20
N ALA A 211 42.42 -8.83 -9.23
CA ALA A 211 42.01 -9.39 -7.94
C ALA A 211 40.61 -10.03 -7.99
N SER A 212 40.33 -10.86 -7.00
CA SER A 212 39.04 -11.51 -6.79
C SER A 212 38.63 -11.43 -5.33
N LEU A 213 37.34 -11.21 -5.09
CA LEU A 213 36.72 -11.30 -3.78
C LEU A 213 35.71 -12.45 -3.80
N THR A 214 35.87 -13.39 -2.86
CA THR A 214 34.82 -14.35 -2.52
C THR A 214 34.31 -14.01 -1.13
N LEU A 215 33.07 -13.55 -1.07
CA LEU A 215 32.44 -13.04 0.14
C LEU A 215 31.56 -14.11 0.78
N PRO A 216 31.77 -14.51 2.04
CA PRO A 216 30.80 -15.31 2.79
C PRO A 216 29.45 -14.59 2.83
N TRP A 217 28.36 -15.31 2.59
CA TRP A 217 27.03 -14.75 2.44
C TRP A 217 25.97 -15.50 3.22
N ASN A 218 25.00 -14.79 3.78
CA ASN A 218 23.91 -15.42 4.49
C ASN A 218 23.00 -16.21 3.52
N PRO A 219 22.84 -17.54 3.68
CA PRO A 219 22.00 -18.35 2.81
C PRO A 219 20.51 -17.99 2.87
N GLU A 220 20.06 -17.28 3.92
CA GLU A 220 18.70 -16.77 4.04
C GLU A 220 18.43 -15.51 3.20
N PHE A 221 19.48 -14.80 2.77
CA PHE A 221 19.32 -13.56 2.01
C PHE A 221 19.28 -13.85 0.51
N ASN A 222 18.56 -12.99 -0.24
CA ASN A 222 18.86 -12.85 -1.66
C ASN A 222 20.27 -12.25 -1.84
N ALA A 223 20.78 -12.25 -3.07
CA ALA A 223 22.14 -11.85 -3.38
C ALA A 223 22.18 -11.15 -4.73
N ILE A 224 22.60 -9.89 -4.72
CA ILE A 224 22.59 -9.00 -5.88
C ILE A 224 23.94 -8.27 -5.93
N VAL A 225 24.51 -8.19 -7.14
CA VAL A 225 25.72 -7.40 -7.41
C VAL A 225 25.41 -6.43 -8.54
N TYR A 226 25.60 -5.14 -8.30
CA TYR A 226 25.48 -4.10 -9.31
C TYR A 226 26.84 -3.45 -9.59
N VAL A 227 27.18 -3.25 -10.86
CA VAL A 227 28.46 -2.63 -11.24
C VAL A 227 28.29 -1.12 -11.40
N LEU A 228 28.88 -0.37 -10.46
CA LEU A 228 28.91 1.09 -10.46
C LEU A 228 29.90 1.64 -11.47
N ALA A 229 31.06 0.98 -11.60
CA ALA A 229 32.14 1.36 -12.50
C ALA A 229 33.06 0.16 -12.82
N GLY A 230 33.72 0.19 -13.97
CA GLY A 230 34.65 -0.85 -14.41
C GLY A 230 33.99 -2.09 -15.01
N GLU A 231 34.78 -3.16 -15.15
CA GLU A 231 34.36 -4.45 -15.70
C GLU A 231 35.09 -5.64 -15.05
N GLY A 232 34.46 -6.81 -15.12
CA GLY A 232 34.99 -8.03 -14.53
C GLY A 232 34.07 -9.24 -14.73
N THR A 233 34.04 -10.13 -13.75
CA THR A 233 33.26 -11.37 -13.78
C THR A 233 32.60 -11.69 -12.43
N VAL A 234 31.47 -12.40 -12.46
CA VAL A 234 30.73 -12.84 -11.28
C VAL A 234 30.44 -14.35 -11.25
N GLY A 235 30.42 -14.91 -10.04
CA GLY A 235 30.16 -16.33 -9.74
C GLY A 235 31.24 -17.30 -10.22
N ALA A 236 31.14 -18.57 -9.80
CA ALA A 236 32.06 -19.65 -10.16
C ALA A 236 32.24 -19.84 -11.69
N GLU A 237 31.20 -19.57 -12.48
CA GLU A 237 31.23 -19.63 -13.95
C GLU A 237 31.96 -18.45 -14.59
N ARG A 238 32.39 -17.46 -13.80
CA ARG A 238 33.07 -16.23 -14.25
C ARG A 238 32.28 -15.50 -15.34
N ARG A 239 30.97 -15.30 -15.13
CA ARG A 239 30.11 -14.63 -16.11
C ARG A 239 30.53 -13.15 -16.24
N PRO A 240 30.78 -12.64 -17.46
CA PRO A 240 31.19 -11.24 -17.64
C PRO A 240 30.15 -10.25 -17.13
N ILE A 241 30.62 -9.17 -16.51
CA ILE A 241 29.80 -8.06 -16.03
C ILE A 241 30.54 -6.73 -16.22
N ARG A 242 29.80 -5.65 -16.46
CA ARG A 242 30.34 -4.29 -16.66
C ARG A 242 29.40 -3.24 -16.11
N VAL A 243 29.88 -1.99 -16.03
CA VAL A 243 29.12 -0.82 -15.57
C VAL A 243 27.65 -0.81 -16.04
N GLY A 244 26.75 -0.51 -15.12
CA GLY A 244 25.31 -0.47 -15.36
C GLY A 244 24.63 -1.84 -15.44
N GLN A 245 25.32 -2.93 -15.14
CA GLN A 245 24.71 -4.26 -15.10
C GLN A 245 24.49 -4.76 -13.67
N THR A 246 23.38 -5.49 -13.50
CA THR A 246 22.98 -6.13 -12.25
C THR A 246 22.99 -7.64 -12.42
N ALA A 247 23.72 -8.35 -11.57
CA ALA A 247 23.68 -9.80 -11.46
C ALA A 247 22.82 -10.22 -10.27
N VAL A 248 21.90 -11.15 -10.49
CA VAL A 248 21.09 -11.80 -9.45
C VAL A 248 21.59 -13.22 -9.27
N PHE A 249 21.81 -13.63 -8.02
CA PHE A 249 22.35 -14.94 -7.66
C PHE A 249 21.26 -15.89 -7.11
N GLY A 250 21.51 -17.20 -7.24
CA GLY A 250 20.70 -18.26 -6.65
C GLY A 250 21.05 -18.52 -5.20
N ARG A 251 20.78 -19.74 -4.70
CA ARG A 251 21.10 -20.15 -3.32
C ARG A 251 22.56 -20.62 -3.20
N GLY A 252 23.12 -20.50 -2.01
CA GLY A 252 24.51 -20.86 -1.69
C GLY A 252 25.06 -19.98 -0.57
N ASP A 253 26.31 -20.20 -0.21
CA ASP A 253 26.97 -19.70 1.00
C ASP A 253 27.97 -18.57 0.73
N SER A 254 28.26 -18.27 -0.54
CA SER A 254 29.21 -17.20 -0.91
C SER A 254 28.87 -16.52 -2.24
N ILE A 255 29.44 -15.33 -2.45
CA ILE A 255 29.37 -14.56 -3.70
C ILE A 255 30.78 -14.29 -4.19
N THR A 256 31.09 -14.67 -5.43
CA THR A 256 32.37 -14.36 -6.07
C THR A 256 32.26 -13.19 -7.05
N VAL A 257 33.15 -12.21 -6.95
CA VAL A 257 33.32 -11.09 -7.88
C VAL A 257 34.81 -10.90 -8.18
N ALA A 258 35.20 -10.81 -9.45
CA ALA A 258 36.59 -10.58 -9.84
C ALA A 258 36.71 -9.46 -10.86
N ALA A 259 37.72 -8.60 -10.70
CA ALA A 259 38.01 -7.53 -11.66
C ALA A 259 38.75 -8.08 -12.88
N SER A 260 38.54 -7.48 -14.05
CA SER A 260 39.42 -7.70 -15.20
C SER A 260 40.86 -7.28 -14.89
N ASP A 261 41.84 -7.94 -15.52
CA ASP A 261 43.27 -7.61 -15.39
C ASP A 261 43.58 -6.17 -15.81
N ARG A 262 42.72 -5.59 -16.65
CA ARG A 262 42.78 -4.19 -17.12
C ARG A 262 41.39 -3.59 -17.05
N GLN A 263 41.31 -2.36 -16.55
CA GLN A 263 40.10 -1.55 -16.55
C GLN A 263 40.15 -0.50 -17.67
N ASP A 264 39.02 0.15 -17.95
CA ASP A 264 38.99 1.25 -18.93
C ASP A 264 39.75 2.48 -18.40
N SER A 265 40.11 3.44 -19.27
CA SER A 265 40.91 4.60 -18.84
C SER A 265 40.19 5.57 -17.90
N ARG A 266 38.88 5.38 -17.67
CA ARG A 266 38.05 6.24 -16.81
C ARG A 266 37.85 5.63 -15.43
N THR A 267 38.21 4.35 -15.24
CA THR A 267 37.95 3.59 -14.02
C THR A 267 39.22 2.83 -13.60
N GLU A 268 39.70 3.07 -12.38
CA GLU A 268 40.97 2.47 -11.92
C GLU A 268 40.80 1.06 -11.33
N SER A 269 39.56 0.67 -11.03
CA SER A 269 39.20 -0.59 -10.36
C SER A 269 37.76 -0.96 -10.71
N LEU A 270 37.37 -2.20 -10.41
CA LEU A 270 35.98 -2.62 -10.46
C LEU A 270 35.28 -2.14 -9.19
N GLU A 271 34.24 -1.31 -9.32
CA GLU A 271 33.43 -0.84 -8.20
C GLU A 271 32.06 -1.49 -8.27
N VAL A 272 31.69 -2.23 -7.23
CA VAL A 272 30.41 -2.93 -7.15
C VAL A 272 29.64 -2.59 -5.89
N PHE A 273 28.32 -2.49 -6.04
CA PHE A 273 27.38 -2.44 -4.93
C PHE A 273 26.84 -3.85 -4.71
N ILE A 274 27.12 -4.43 -3.53
CA ILE A 274 26.70 -5.78 -3.18
C ILE A 274 25.63 -5.66 -2.10
N LEU A 275 24.45 -6.23 -2.36
CA LEU A 275 23.32 -6.15 -1.46
C LEU A 275 22.55 -7.48 -1.38
N GLY A 276 21.95 -7.71 -0.21
CA GLY A 276 21.02 -8.80 0.04
C GLY A 276 20.16 -8.53 1.25
N GLY A 277 19.01 -9.16 1.31
CA GLY A 277 18.10 -9.08 2.44
C GLY A 277 17.28 -10.34 2.58
N LYS A 278 16.76 -10.53 3.79
CA LYS A 278 15.77 -11.57 4.05
C LYS A 278 14.47 -11.17 3.33
N PRO A 279 13.98 -11.96 2.36
CA PRO A 279 12.74 -11.62 1.65
C PRO A 279 11.54 -11.59 2.61
N ILE A 280 10.58 -10.72 2.34
CA ILE A 280 9.32 -10.59 3.07
C ILE A 280 8.30 -11.55 2.43
N LEU A 281 8.38 -12.83 2.80
CA LEU A 281 7.65 -13.95 2.14
C LEU A 281 6.22 -14.17 2.64
N VAL A 282 5.90 -13.68 3.84
CA VAL A 282 4.65 -13.94 4.57
C VAL A 282 3.65 -12.82 4.34
N GLN A 283 2.39 -13.18 4.12
CA GLN A 283 1.25 -12.28 4.26
C GLN A 283 0.38 -12.82 5.39
N ARG A 284 0.37 -12.14 6.55
CA ARG A 284 -0.52 -12.54 7.66
C ARG A 284 -1.98 -12.34 7.28
N ALA A 285 -2.87 -13.06 7.95
CA ALA A 285 -4.30 -13.05 7.67
C ALA A 285 -4.87 -11.62 7.66
N ASP A 286 -4.50 -10.81 8.64
CA ASP A 286 -4.94 -9.43 8.77
C ASP A 286 -4.25 -8.47 7.79
N GLU A 287 -3.22 -8.90 7.06
CA GLU A 287 -2.48 -8.15 6.03
C GLU A 287 -3.05 -8.26 4.64
N ARG A 288 -3.85 -9.29 4.39
CA ARG A 288 -4.48 -9.54 3.10
C ARG A 288 -5.49 -8.45 2.79
N ALA A 289 -5.59 -8.06 1.52
CA ALA A 289 -6.53 -7.04 1.08
C ALA A 289 -7.94 -7.46 1.52
N HIS A 290 -8.65 -6.56 2.20
CA HIS A 290 -9.86 -6.89 2.93
C HIS A 290 -11.03 -6.09 2.36
N LEU A 291 -12.07 -6.79 1.94
CA LEU A 291 -13.35 -6.22 1.53
C LEU A 291 -14.43 -6.65 2.51
N ASN A 292 -15.20 -5.69 3.01
CA ASN A 292 -16.35 -5.95 3.87
C ASN A 292 -17.60 -5.26 3.30
N TYR A 293 -18.56 -6.08 2.86
CA TYR A 293 -19.85 -5.64 2.31
C TYR A 293 -21.01 -5.80 3.30
N GLY A 294 -20.73 -6.09 4.57
CA GLY A 294 -21.71 -6.38 5.62
C GLY A 294 -22.25 -7.81 5.56
N TRP A 295 -22.50 -8.37 4.37
CA TRP A 295 -22.89 -9.76 4.16
C TRP A 295 -21.74 -10.67 3.71
N LEU A 296 -20.64 -10.08 3.26
CA LEU A 296 -19.42 -10.74 2.82
C LEU A 296 -18.23 -10.06 3.49
N THR A 297 -17.41 -10.86 4.17
CA THR A 297 -16.08 -10.50 4.63
C THR A 297 -15.08 -11.30 3.82
N ALA A 298 -14.35 -10.66 2.92
CA ALA A 298 -13.43 -11.29 1.98
C ALA A 298 -11.99 -10.82 2.21
N ARG A 299 -11.06 -11.74 2.34
CA ARG A 299 -9.61 -11.46 2.38
C ARG A 299 -8.95 -12.03 1.14
N HIS A 300 -8.14 -11.23 0.46
CA HIS A 300 -7.51 -11.60 -0.80
C HIS A 300 -6.01 -11.73 -0.66
N SER A 301 -5.47 -12.88 -1.05
CA SER A 301 -4.02 -13.08 -1.15
C SER A 301 -3.44 -12.35 -2.35
N PHE A 302 -4.25 -11.98 -3.35
CA PHE A 302 -3.86 -11.24 -4.55
C PHE A 302 -4.84 -10.07 -4.75
N PRO A 303 -4.44 -8.94 -5.33
CA PRO A 303 -5.37 -7.86 -5.67
C PRO A 303 -6.58 -8.39 -6.46
N PHE A 304 -7.79 -8.03 -6.01
CA PHE A 304 -9.06 -8.45 -6.61
C PHE A 304 -9.98 -7.22 -6.70
N ALA A 305 -10.66 -7.07 -7.85
CA ALA A 305 -11.52 -5.95 -8.28
C ALA A 305 -10.79 -4.70 -8.85
N GLY A 306 -10.94 -4.49 -10.18
CA GLY A 306 -10.39 -3.39 -10.98
C GLY A 306 -9.74 -3.90 -12.27
N ASN A 307 -9.65 -3.06 -13.32
CA ASN A 307 -8.95 -3.36 -14.58
C ASN A 307 -7.43 -3.48 -14.35
N PHE A 308 -7.00 -4.54 -13.66
CA PHE A 308 -5.60 -4.85 -13.43
C PHE A 308 -5.15 -5.98 -14.35
N ASP A 309 -3.89 -5.98 -14.76
CA ASP A 309 -3.29 -7.11 -15.46
C ASP A 309 -3.16 -8.29 -14.48
N HIS A 310 -4.11 -9.23 -14.51
CA HIS A 310 -4.17 -10.38 -13.60
C HIS A 310 -2.89 -11.25 -13.64
N ALA A 311 -2.15 -11.27 -14.76
CA ALA A 311 -0.91 -12.03 -14.87
C ALA A 311 0.26 -11.36 -14.10
N ALA A 312 0.25 -10.03 -13.97
CA ALA A 312 1.26 -9.28 -13.24
C ALA A 312 1.16 -9.47 -11.71
N TYR A 313 0.01 -9.92 -11.21
CA TYR A 313 -0.26 -10.06 -9.77
C TYR A 313 -0.45 -11.51 -9.30
N ALA A 314 -0.30 -12.48 -10.20
CA ALA A 314 -0.36 -13.91 -9.88
C ALA A 314 0.89 -14.37 -9.11
N HIS A 315 0.77 -15.45 -8.35
CA HIS A 315 1.94 -16.22 -7.89
C HIS A 315 2.03 -17.51 -8.70
N GLY A 316 2.86 -17.49 -9.74
CA GLY A 316 2.86 -18.54 -10.76
C GLY A 316 1.55 -18.52 -11.55
N LEU A 317 0.78 -19.62 -11.49
CA LEU A 317 -0.52 -19.75 -12.17
C LEU A 317 -1.72 -19.46 -11.25
N LEU A 318 -1.50 -19.21 -9.96
CA LEU A 318 -2.57 -18.91 -9.02
C LEU A 318 -2.96 -17.43 -9.11
N LEU A 319 -4.17 -17.19 -9.63
CA LEU A 319 -4.70 -15.85 -9.89
C LEU A 319 -5.51 -15.31 -8.71
N VAL A 320 -6.24 -16.19 -8.03
CA VAL A 320 -7.11 -15.85 -6.90
C VAL A 320 -6.89 -16.86 -5.78
N ASN A 321 -6.81 -16.36 -4.56
CA ASN A 321 -6.95 -17.13 -3.33
C ASN A 321 -7.69 -16.21 -2.35
N ASN A 322 -9.00 -16.40 -2.28
CA ASN A 322 -9.92 -15.61 -1.49
C ASN A 322 -10.35 -16.40 -0.27
N ASP A 323 -10.30 -15.77 0.89
CA ASP A 323 -10.74 -16.30 2.17
C ASP A 323 -11.99 -15.54 2.59
N ASP A 324 -13.15 -16.17 2.38
CA ASP A 324 -14.45 -15.51 2.35
C ASP A 324 -15.38 -16.05 3.44
N ILE A 325 -15.99 -15.13 4.18
CA ILE A 325 -17.06 -15.40 5.14
C ILE A 325 -18.34 -14.78 4.60
N ILE A 326 -19.33 -15.62 4.30
CA ILE A 326 -20.63 -15.21 3.75
C ILE A 326 -21.71 -15.42 4.81
N GLU A 327 -22.40 -14.34 5.17
CA GLU A 327 -23.48 -14.35 6.16
C GLU A 327 -24.65 -15.24 5.74
N ALA A 328 -25.41 -15.71 6.73
CA ALA A 328 -26.57 -16.57 6.50
C ALA A 328 -27.60 -15.91 5.56
N ASP A 329 -28.24 -16.72 4.70
CA ASP A 329 -29.19 -16.31 3.66
C ASP A 329 -28.62 -15.50 2.48
N TYR A 330 -27.34 -15.10 2.53
CA TYR A 330 -26.64 -14.36 1.47
C TYR A 330 -25.77 -15.27 0.59
N GLY A 331 -25.20 -14.67 -0.45
CA GLY A 331 -24.32 -15.34 -1.40
C GLY A 331 -24.15 -14.55 -2.69
N PHE A 332 -23.35 -15.10 -3.58
CA PHE A 332 -23.17 -14.60 -4.92
C PHE A 332 -24.35 -15.03 -5.80
N ASP A 333 -25.09 -14.03 -6.29
CA ASP A 333 -26.13 -14.22 -7.29
C ASP A 333 -25.55 -14.77 -8.60
N THR A 334 -26.43 -15.21 -9.51
CA THR A 334 -26.01 -15.79 -10.78
C THR A 334 -25.10 -14.83 -11.56
N HIS A 335 -23.86 -15.24 -11.77
CA HIS A 335 -22.83 -14.50 -12.48
C HIS A 335 -22.05 -15.44 -13.40
N GLN A 336 -21.21 -14.90 -14.28
CA GLN A 336 -20.52 -15.66 -15.31
C GLN A 336 -19.01 -15.74 -15.06
N HIS A 337 -18.44 -16.91 -15.32
CA HIS A 337 -17.00 -17.12 -15.50
C HIS A 337 -16.71 -17.73 -16.88
N ARG A 338 -15.48 -17.56 -17.36
CA ARG A 338 -14.95 -18.15 -18.60
C ARG A 338 -13.46 -18.42 -18.42
N ASP A 339 -12.95 -19.47 -19.06
CA ASP A 339 -11.51 -19.79 -19.15
C ASP A 339 -10.79 -19.79 -17.79
N THR A 340 -11.46 -20.30 -16.75
CA THR A 340 -10.94 -20.36 -15.38
C THR A 340 -11.38 -21.67 -14.73
N GLU A 341 -10.47 -22.30 -14.00
CA GLU A 341 -10.75 -23.40 -13.07
C GLU A 341 -10.90 -22.80 -11.66
N ILE A 342 -12.08 -22.96 -11.06
CA ILE A 342 -12.39 -22.50 -9.70
C ILE A 342 -12.44 -23.71 -8.79
N VAL A 343 -11.58 -23.74 -7.77
CA VAL A 343 -11.61 -24.74 -6.70
C VAL A 343 -12.12 -24.09 -5.42
N THR A 344 -13.19 -24.65 -4.86
CA THR A 344 -13.82 -24.17 -3.63
C THR A 344 -13.56 -25.15 -2.48
N TRP A 345 -13.10 -24.62 -1.34
CA TRP A 345 -12.81 -25.37 -0.14
C TRP A 345 -13.48 -24.75 1.08
N VAL A 346 -14.46 -25.44 1.68
CA VAL A 346 -15.19 -24.93 2.85
C VAL A 346 -14.46 -25.26 4.15
N LEU A 347 -14.22 -24.23 4.97
CA LEU A 347 -13.60 -24.33 6.30
C LEU A 347 -14.64 -24.58 7.39
N SER A 348 -15.78 -23.89 7.33
CA SER A 348 -16.95 -24.11 8.21
C SER A 348 -18.25 -23.69 7.53
N GLY A 349 -19.38 -24.24 7.97
CA GLY A 349 -20.69 -24.03 7.33
C GLY A 349 -20.87 -24.88 6.07
N SER A 350 -21.79 -24.46 5.18
CA SER A 350 -22.04 -25.09 3.89
C SER A 350 -22.41 -24.06 2.81
N LEU A 351 -22.00 -24.34 1.58
CA LEU A 351 -22.21 -23.49 0.40
C LEU A 351 -23.01 -24.27 -0.65
N VAL A 352 -24.13 -23.70 -1.10
CA VAL A 352 -24.95 -24.23 -2.18
C VAL A 352 -24.44 -23.69 -3.51
N HIS A 353 -23.99 -24.58 -4.39
CA HIS A 353 -23.62 -24.28 -5.77
C HIS A 353 -24.76 -24.64 -6.73
N GLN A 354 -24.99 -23.80 -7.73
CA GLN A 354 -25.88 -24.07 -8.86
C GLN A 354 -25.32 -23.46 -10.14
N ASP A 355 -25.34 -24.21 -11.25
CA ASP A 355 -24.85 -23.71 -12.54
C ASP A 355 -25.79 -23.97 -13.74
N SER A 356 -25.50 -23.27 -14.85
CA SER A 356 -26.26 -23.37 -16.10
C SER A 356 -26.08 -24.68 -16.86
N ALA A 357 -25.15 -25.54 -16.47
CA ALA A 357 -25.02 -26.89 -17.00
C ALA A 357 -25.90 -27.89 -16.23
N GLY A 358 -26.62 -27.42 -15.20
CA GLY A 358 -27.56 -28.19 -14.40
C GLY A 358 -26.94 -28.89 -13.21
N HIS A 359 -25.68 -28.61 -12.87
CA HIS A 359 -25.08 -29.13 -11.63
C HIS A 359 -25.56 -28.30 -10.44
N SER A 360 -25.84 -29.00 -9.34
CA SER A 360 -26.20 -28.40 -8.06
C SER A 360 -25.67 -29.28 -6.94
N GLY A 361 -25.05 -28.66 -5.93
CA GLY A 361 -24.43 -29.37 -4.82
C GLY A 361 -24.38 -28.52 -3.55
N VAL A 362 -24.21 -29.19 -2.41
CA VAL A 362 -23.96 -28.54 -1.11
C VAL A 362 -22.53 -28.87 -0.70
N ILE A 363 -21.65 -27.89 -0.84
CA ILE A 363 -20.24 -27.99 -0.51
C ILE A 363 -20.09 -27.77 0.99
N HIS A 364 -19.44 -28.70 1.68
CA HIS A 364 -19.21 -28.65 3.12
C HIS A 364 -17.75 -28.98 3.43
N ARG A 365 -17.38 -28.86 4.70
CA ARG A 365 -16.01 -29.18 5.15
C ARG A 365 -15.61 -30.60 4.72
N GLY A 366 -14.45 -30.71 4.08
CA GLY A 366 -13.90 -31.97 3.56
C GLY A 366 -14.41 -32.40 2.18
N LEU A 367 -15.43 -31.73 1.63
CA LEU A 367 -15.83 -31.86 0.23
C LEU A 367 -15.08 -30.81 -0.59
N ALA A 368 -14.18 -31.25 -1.47
CA ALA A 368 -13.59 -30.36 -2.46
C ALA A 368 -14.49 -30.27 -3.67
N GLN A 369 -14.67 -29.05 -4.17
CA GLN A 369 -15.42 -28.78 -5.40
C GLN A 369 -14.51 -28.10 -6.42
N ARG A 370 -14.65 -28.49 -7.69
CA ARG A 370 -14.04 -27.82 -8.82
C ARG A 370 -15.07 -27.55 -9.91
N MET A 371 -15.09 -26.32 -10.40
CA MET A 371 -15.81 -25.90 -11.60
C MET A 371 -14.80 -25.39 -12.63
N SER A 372 -14.78 -26.03 -13.79
CA SER A 372 -14.11 -25.52 -14.99
C SER A 372 -15.11 -24.71 -15.79
N ALA A 373 -14.88 -23.41 -15.89
CA ALA A 373 -15.80 -22.49 -16.56
C ALA A 373 -15.74 -22.60 -18.09
N GLY A 374 -14.62 -23.03 -18.65
CA GLY A 374 -14.48 -23.33 -20.07
C GLY A 374 -14.96 -22.21 -21.00
N THR A 375 -15.76 -22.55 -22.02
CA THR A 375 -16.40 -21.61 -22.96
C THR A 375 -17.34 -20.59 -22.31
N GLY A 376 -17.71 -20.81 -21.05
CA GLY A 376 -18.51 -19.92 -20.22
C GLY A 376 -19.58 -20.68 -19.44
N ILE A 377 -19.68 -20.41 -18.15
CA ILE A 377 -20.73 -20.97 -17.28
C ILE A 377 -21.33 -19.86 -16.43
N LEU A 378 -22.66 -19.85 -16.32
CA LEU A 378 -23.37 -19.02 -15.34
C LEU A 378 -23.55 -19.86 -14.08
N HIS A 379 -23.23 -19.31 -12.91
CA HIS A 379 -23.36 -20.01 -11.65
C HIS A 379 -23.68 -19.07 -10.49
N SER A 380 -24.20 -19.64 -9.40
CA SER A 380 -24.45 -18.95 -8.14
C SER A 380 -23.97 -19.78 -6.97
N GLU A 381 -23.47 -19.11 -5.95
CA GLU A 381 -22.89 -19.73 -4.76
C GLU A 381 -23.48 -19.03 -3.54
N ARG A 382 -24.28 -19.76 -2.76
CA ARG A 382 -25.02 -19.17 -1.64
C ARG A 382 -24.80 -19.93 -0.36
N ASN A 383 -24.75 -19.22 0.77
CA ASN A 383 -24.80 -19.87 2.06
C ASN A 383 -26.07 -20.75 2.13
N ASP A 384 -25.88 -21.98 2.58
CA ASP A 384 -26.97 -22.93 2.74
C ASP A 384 -28.05 -22.36 3.66
N ARG A 385 -29.32 -22.61 3.33
CA ARG A 385 -30.46 -22.11 4.08
C ARG A 385 -31.02 -23.16 5.03
N PHE A 386 -30.91 -24.42 4.66
CA PHE A 386 -31.53 -25.52 5.40
C PHE A 386 -30.64 -26.75 5.40
N ARG A 387 -30.36 -27.29 6.58
CA ARG A 387 -29.67 -28.57 6.70
C ARG A 387 -30.57 -29.70 6.18
N ALA A 388 -29.97 -30.88 5.96
CA ALA A 388 -30.69 -32.07 5.51
C ALA A 388 -31.86 -32.50 6.43
N ASP A 389 -31.83 -32.11 7.70
CA ASP A 389 -32.91 -32.37 8.68
C ASP A 389 -34.03 -31.31 8.65
N GLY A 390 -33.94 -30.31 7.76
CA GLY A 390 -34.90 -29.22 7.62
C GLY A 390 -34.70 -28.06 8.60
N SER A 391 -33.68 -28.10 9.47
CA SER A 391 -33.34 -26.98 10.35
C SER A 391 -32.76 -25.81 9.55
N ARG A 392 -33.12 -24.58 9.92
CA ARG A 392 -32.56 -23.36 9.30
C ARG A 392 -31.10 -23.21 9.70
N VAL A 393 -30.25 -22.94 8.72
CA VAL A 393 -28.85 -22.54 8.92
C VAL A 393 -28.84 -21.05 9.26
N THR A 394 -28.17 -20.69 10.35
CA THR A 394 -28.05 -19.30 10.80
C THR A 394 -26.61 -18.85 10.94
N GLU A 395 -25.68 -19.79 10.84
CA GLU A 395 -24.26 -19.55 10.84
C GLU A 395 -23.76 -19.09 9.44
N PRO A 396 -22.70 -18.25 9.40
CA PRO A 396 -22.02 -17.94 8.15
C PRO A 396 -21.27 -19.17 7.60
N VAL A 397 -21.07 -19.20 6.29
CA VAL A 397 -20.14 -20.13 5.64
C VAL A 397 -18.79 -19.44 5.48
N HIS A 398 -17.72 -20.14 5.87
CA HIS A 398 -16.33 -19.68 5.73
C HIS A 398 -15.64 -20.61 4.74
N LEU A 399 -15.12 -20.07 3.65
CA LEU A 399 -14.57 -20.84 2.55
C LEU A 399 -13.35 -20.17 1.93
N VAL A 400 -12.58 -20.96 1.18
CA VAL A 400 -11.46 -20.49 0.37
C VAL A 400 -11.72 -20.84 -1.08
N GLN A 401 -11.63 -19.84 -1.97
CA GLN A 401 -11.72 -20.04 -3.41
C GLN A 401 -10.38 -19.77 -4.09
N MET A 402 -9.97 -20.70 -4.95
CA MET A 402 -8.70 -20.68 -5.66
C MET A 402 -8.92 -20.75 -7.16
N TRP A 403 -8.37 -19.80 -7.92
CA TRP A 403 -8.58 -19.73 -9.38
C TRP A 403 -7.26 -19.89 -10.13
N ILE A 404 -7.28 -20.75 -11.15
CA ILE A 404 -6.16 -20.95 -12.07
C ILE A 404 -6.68 -20.96 -13.52
N PRO A 405 -5.87 -20.54 -14.51
CA PRO A 405 -6.25 -20.65 -15.91
C PRO A 405 -6.07 -22.11 -16.41
N PRO A 406 -6.90 -22.60 -17.34
CA PRO A 406 -6.62 -23.84 -18.06
C PRO A 406 -5.43 -23.65 -19.03
N ASP A 407 -4.83 -24.76 -19.50
CA ASP A 407 -3.76 -24.69 -20.52
C ASP A 407 -4.27 -24.13 -21.86
N GLU A 408 -5.53 -24.40 -22.19
CA GLU A 408 -6.19 -23.99 -23.42
C GLU A 408 -7.49 -23.25 -23.10
N SER A 409 -7.73 -22.11 -23.76
CA SER A 409 -9.01 -21.41 -23.70
C SER A 409 -10.09 -22.18 -24.47
N GLY A 410 -11.35 -22.03 -24.05
CA GLY A 410 -12.51 -22.60 -24.72
C GLY A 410 -12.69 -24.10 -24.49
N VAL A 411 -12.12 -24.67 -23.42
CA VAL A 411 -12.43 -26.04 -23.00
C VAL A 411 -13.92 -26.20 -22.67
N THR A 412 -14.45 -27.41 -22.76
CA THR A 412 -15.85 -27.67 -22.38
C THR A 412 -16.02 -27.47 -20.86
N PRO A 413 -17.02 -26.69 -20.41
CA PRO A 413 -17.29 -26.52 -18.98
C PRO A 413 -17.52 -27.88 -18.31
N SER A 414 -16.98 -28.06 -17.11
CA SER A 414 -17.11 -29.32 -16.38
C SER A 414 -17.06 -29.12 -14.86
N TYR A 415 -17.71 -30.03 -14.13
CA TYR A 415 -17.90 -29.96 -12.68
C TYR A 415 -17.45 -31.26 -12.02
N GLN A 416 -16.75 -31.16 -10.88
CA GLN A 416 -16.36 -32.30 -10.05
C GLN A 416 -16.49 -31.95 -8.57
N GLU A 417 -16.91 -32.92 -7.77
CA GLU A 417 -16.88 -32.90 -6.31
C GLU A 417 -16.24 -34.19 -5.81
N LEU A 418 -15.51 -34.11 -4.70
CA LEU A 418 -15.01 -35.28 -4.01
C LEU A 418 -14.95 -35.05 -2.49
N ASP A 419 -15.49 -35.99 -1.73
CA ASP A 419 -15.33 -36.04 -0.28
C ASP A 419 -14.02 -36.74 0.06
N ILE A 420 -13.13 -36.05 0.76
CA ILE A 420 -11.80 -36.54 1.14
C ILE A 420 -11.60 -36.58 2.67
N ASN A 421 -12.69 -36.59 3.45
CA ASN A 421 -12.58 -36.58 4.90
C ASN A 421 -11.78 -37.78 5.44
N SER A 422 -11.99 -38.99 4.90
CA SER A 422 -11.25 -40.19 5.31
C SER A 422 -9.75 -40.11 5.06
N GLU A 423 -9.36 -39.50 3.94
CA GLU A 423 -7.99 -39.35 3.52
C GLU A 423 -7.28 -38.31 4.39
N LEU A 424 -7.97 -37.21 4.73
CA LEU A 424 -7.45 -36.16 5.59
C LEU A 424 -7.11 -36.63 7.00
N ASP A 425 -7.83 -37.63 7.51
CA ASP A 425 -7.57 -38.22 8.82
C ASP A 425 -6.24 -38.99 8.86
N GLY A 426 -5.63 -39.29 7.72
CA GLY A 426 -4.33 -39.95 7.61
C GLY A 426 -3.12 -39.04 7.93
N GLY A 427 -3.32 -37.73 8.12
CA GLY A 427 -2.25 -36.80 8.49
C GLY A 427 -1.20 -36.51 7.40
N GLY A 428 -1.35 -37.09 6.21
CA GLY A 428 -0.44 -36.90 5.08
C GLY A 428 -0.79 -35.70 4.21
N LEU A 429 0.14 -35.29 3.36
CA LEU A 429 -0.11 -34.33 2.28
C LEU A 429 -0.81 -35.04 1.11
N ILE A 430 -2.05 -34.63 0.81
CA ILE A 430 -2.89 -35.23 -0.23
C ILE A 430 -2.89 -34.33 -1.45
N THR A 431 -2.72 -34.90 -2.64
CA THR A 431 -2.94 -34.18 -3.90
C THR A 431 -4.43 -34.09 -4.20
N LEU A 432 -5.05 -32.99 -3.78
CA LEU A 432 -6.49 -32.79 -3.91
C LEU A 432 -6.90 -32.54 -5.36
N ALA A 433 -6.21 -31.65 -6.08
CA ALA A 433 -6.51 -31.36 -7.48
C ALA A 433 -5.23 -31.27 -8.29
N SER A 434 -5.18 -31.83 -9.50
CA SER A 434 -4.01 -31.68 -10.37
C SER A 434 -4.32 -31.89 -11.84
N GLY A 435 -3.61 -31.20 -12.72
CA GLY A 435 -3.53 -31.54 -14.15
C GLY A 435 -2.19 -32.17 -14.53
N MET A 436 -1.25 -32.29 -13.59
CA MET A 436 0.10 -32.78 -13.86
C MET A 436 0.08 -34.26 -14.26
N PRO A 437 0.81 -34.67 -15.32
CA PRO A 437 0.85 -36.07 -15.74
C PRO A 437 1.30 -37.05 -14.63
N ALA A 438 2.19 -36.60 -13.74
CA ALA A 438 2.69 -37.40 -12.62
C ALA A 438 1.63 -37.71 -11.55
N HIS A 439 0.53 -36.94 -11.51
CA HIS A 439 -0.53 -37.09 -10.51
C HIS A 439 -1.80 -37.75 -11.07
N ARG A 440 -1.81 -38.16 -12.36
CA ARG A 440 -3.02 -38.64 -13.05
C ARG A 440 -3.75 -39.79 -12.32
N ASP A 441 -3.01 -40.64 -11.62
CA ASP A 441 -3.54 -41.80 -10.89
C ASP A 441 -3.68 -41.57 -9.37
N HIS A 442 -3.34 -40.35 -8.90
CA HIS A 442 -3.26 -40.01 -7.47
C HIS A 442 -4.04 -38.74 -7.10
N SER A 443 -4.44 -37.91 -8.08
CA SER A 443 -5.22 -36.70 -7.83
C SER A 443 -6.70 -37.00 -7.69
N ALA A 444 -7.30 -36.42 -6.66
CA ALA A 444 -8.73 -36.53 -6.36
C ALA A 444 -9.62 -35.82 -7.39
N ILE A 445 -9.21 -34.65 -7.87
CA ILE A 445 -9.91 -33.81 -8.84
C ILE A 445 -8.98 -33.49 -10.01
N SER A 446 -9.47 -33.57 -11.25
CA SER A 446 -8.67 -33.24 -12.42
C SER A 446 -8.73 -31.73 -12.73
N LEU A 447 -7.59 -31.13 -13.07
CA LEU A 447 -7.50 -29.76 -13.57
C LEU A 447 -7.13 -29.76 -15.05
N HIS A 448 -7.62 -28.78 -15.81
CA HIS A 448 -7.24 -28.58 -17.23
C HIS A 448 -5.90 -27.84 -17.41
N ASN A 449 -5.08 -27.71 -16.36
CA ASN A 449 -3.76 -27.10 -16.40
C ASN A 449 -2.69 -28.12 -15.99
N LYS A 450 -1.81 -28.51 -16.92
CA LYS A 450 -0.81 -29.56 -16.70
C LYS A 450 0.38 -29.15 -15.83
N HIS A 451 0.42 -27.89 -15.40
CA HIS A 451 1.49 -27.31 -14.62
C HIS A 451 1.08 -26.98 -13.17
N ALA A 452 -0.17 -27.28 -12.78
CA ALA A 452 -0.71 -26.97 -11.46
C ALA A 452 -1.14 -28.21 -10.66
N ALA A 453 -0.91 -28.15 -9.36
CA ALA A 453 -1.43 -29.07 -8.37
C ALA A 453 -1.81 -28.31 -7.08
N LEU A 454 -2.91 -28.72 -6.46
CA LEU A 454 -3.35 -28.29 -5.13
C LEU A 454 -3.16 -29.46 -4.17
N HIS A 455 -2.45 -29.21 -3.08
CA HIS A 455 -2.25 -30.16 -2.00
C HIS A 455 -2.89 -29.68 -0.71
N VAL A 456 -3.44 -30.60 0.08
CA VAL A 456 -4.07 -30.30 1.37
C VAL A 456 -3.58 -31.30 2.41
N ALA A 457 -3.35 -30.85 3.64
CA ALA A 457 -3.02 -31.70 4.76
C ALA A 457 -3.78 -31.24 6.02
N ARG A 458 -4.19 -32.20 6.85
CA ARG A 458 -4.70 -31.97 8.21
C ARG A 458 -3.76 -32.68 9.16
N LEU A 459 -2.86 -31.93 9.80
CA LEU A 459 -1.82 -32.51 10.65
C LEU A 459 -2.25 -32.52 12.12
N GLU A 460 -1.85 -33.56 12.84
CA GLU A 460 -1.93 -33.60 14.29
C GLU A 460 -0.74 -32.86 14.94
N THR A 461 -0.85 -32.54 16.23
CA THR A 461 0.23 -31.89 17.00
C THR A 461 1.52 -32.71 16.90
N GLY A 462 2.62 -32.06 16.50
CA GLY A 462 3.92 -32.71 16.28
C GLY A 462 4.07 -33.40 14.91
N GLY A 463 3.04 -33.40 14.07
CA GLY A 463 3.11 -33.86 12.68
C GLY A 463 3.92 -32.91 11.79
N SER A 464 4.42 -33.42 10.65
CA SER A 464 5.15 -32.63 9.66
C SER A 464 4.90 -33.14 8.25
N VAL A 465 4.96 -32.24 7.27
CA VAL A 465 4.90 -32.57 5.84
C VAL A 465 6.06 -31.94 5.10
N SER A 466 6.57 -32.64 4.09
CA SER A 466 7.49 -32.05 3.12
C SER A 466 6.70 -31.54 1.94
N LEU A 467 6.92 -30.30 1.53
CA LEU A 467 6.28 -29.76 0.35
C LEU A 467 6.94 -30.31 -0.92
N PRO A 468 6.18 -30.52 -2.00
CA PRO A 468 6.74 -30.81 -3.31
C PRO A 468 7.63 -29.65 -3.77
N ASP A 469 8.72 -29.97 -4.46
CA ASP A 469 9.55 -28.94 -5.07
C ASP A 469 8.82 -28.34 -6.28
N ALA A 470 8.69 -27.02 -6.31
CA ALA A 470 8.13 -26.29 -7.44
C ALA A 470 8.76 -24.90 -7.58
N PRO A 471 8.79 -24.33 -8.80
CA PRO A 471 9.26 -22.95 -9.02
C PRO A 471 8.40 -21.92 -8.28
N TYR A 472 7.12 -22.24 -8.02
CA TYR A 472 6.19 -21.40 -7.28
C TYR A 472 5.38 -22.28 -6.31
N VAL A 473 5.39 -21.93 -5.03
CA VAL A 473 4.53 -22.54 -4.01
C VAL A 473 3.77 -21.44 -3.27
N HIS A 474 2.45 -21.58 -3.19
CA HIS A 474 1.59 -20.75 -2.35
C HIS A 474 1.09 -21.56 -1.16
N GLY A 475 1.39 -21.08 0.03
CA GLY A 475 0.91 -21.60 1.29
C GLY A 475 -0.31 -20.87 1.78
N PHE A 476 -1.29 -21.59 2.32
CA PHE A 476 -2.40 -20.98 3.05
C PHE A 476 -2.71 -21.80 4.31
N ILE A 477 -2.71 -21.15 5.47
CA ILE A 477 -3.00 -21.80 6.75
C ILE A 477 -4.50 -21.74 6.99
N ALA A 478 -5.20 -22.82 6.63
CA ALA A 478 -6.65 -22.94 6.79
C ALA A 478 -7.13 -22.95 8.25
N GLY A 479 -6.25 -23.30 9.20
CA GLY A 479 -6.56 -23.35 10.62
C GLY A 479 -5.40 -23.89 11.45
N GLY A 480 -5.44 -23.63 12.76
CA GLY A 480 -4.36 -23.97 13.68
C GLY A 480 -3.09 -23.13 13.47
N THR A 481 -1.97 -23.60 14.00
CA THR A 481 -0.67 -22.93 13.90
C THR A 481 0.37 -23.88 13.32
N VAL A 482 1.16 -23.40 12.36
CA VAL A 482 2.17 -24.18 11.64
C VAL A 482 3.50 -23.46 11.72
N ASP A 483 4.57 -24.18 12.04
CA ASP A 483 5.95 -23.69 12.03
C ASP A 483 6.62 -24.06 10.70
N VAL A 484 6.99 -23.03 9.92
CA VAL A 484 7.57 -23.20 8.60
C VAL A 484 9.07 -22.95 8.68
N GLU A 485 9.87 -23.93 8.25
CA GLU A 485 11.34 -23.85 8.31
C GLU A 485 11.86 -22.62 7.54
N GLY A 486 12.66 -21.77 8.22
CA GLY A 486 13.18 -20.51 7.67
C GLY A 486 12.21 -19.31 7.72
N VAL A 487 10.95 -19.54 8.09
CA VAL A 487 9.88 -18.52 8.15
C VAL A 487 9.38 -18.31 9.59
N GLY A 488 9.13 -19.38 10.34
CA GLY A 488 8.59 -19.36 11.70
C GLY A 488 7.10 -19.71 11.78
N LEU A 489 6.48 -19.35 12.92
CA LEU A 489 5.07 -19.64 13.24
C LEU A 489 4.09 -18.83 12.37
N LEU A 490 3.16 -19.52 11.73
CA LEU A 490 2.02 -19.01 10.95
C LEU A 490 0.69 -19.45 11.56
N GLY A 491 -0.30 -18.55 11.60
CA GLY A 491 -1.64 -18.78 12.14
C GLY A 491 -2.75 -18.83 11.08
N PRO A 492 -4.01 -19.04 11.48
CA PRO A 492 -5.13 -19.16 10.54
C PRO A 492 -5.29 -17.92 9.66
N GLY A 493 -5.46 -18.13 8.36
CA GLY A 493 -5.60 -17.07 7.35
C GLY A 493 -4.26 -16.53 6.80
N ASP A 494 -3.13 -16.85 7.44
CA ASP A 494 -1.81 -16.50 6.94
C ASP A 494 -1.54 -17.21 5.61
N SER A 495 -0.85 -16.53 4.71
CA SER A 495 -0.39 -17.09 3.45
C SER A 495 1.10 -16.86 3.24
N LEU A 496 1.72 -17.74 2.47
CA LEU A 496 3.15 -17.74 2.21
C LEU A 496 3.39 -17.83 0.71
N ARG A 497 4.32 -17.03 0.18
CA ARG A 497 4.73 -17.11 -1.21
C ARG A 497 6.18 -17.51 -1.30
N LEU A 498 6.43 -18.67 -1.88
CA LEU A 498 7.76 -19.21 -2.05
C LEU A 498 8.07 -19.39 -3.54
N LYS A 499 9.32 -19.14 -3.91
CA LYS A 499 9.87 -19.50 -5.20
C LYS A 499 11.10 -20.39 -5.00
N ASP A 500 11.32 -21.33 -5.92
CA ASP A 500 12.46 -22.26 -5.91
C ASP A 500 12.64 -22.99 -4.56
N THR A 501 11.58 -23.65 -4.09
CA THR A 501 11.51 -24.19 -2.72
C THR A 501 12.58 -25.23 -2.38
N GLY A 502 13.11 -25.96 -3.36
CA GLY A 502 14.09 -27.03 -3.14
C GLY A 502 13.58 -28.14 -2.21
N GLY A 503 12.27 -28.36 -2.13
CA GLY A 503 11.66 -29.38 -1.25
C GLY A 503 11.60 -29.02 0.25
N GLN A 504 11.31 -27.75 0.59
CA GLN A 504 11.14 -27.27 1.97
C GLN A 504 10.20 -28.14 2.85
N ARG A 505 10.53 -28.28 4.13
CA ARG A 505 9.74 -29.04 5.12
C ARG A 505 8.96 -28.13 6.06
N TRP A 506 7.67 -28.42 6.27
CA TRP A 506 6.77 -27.68 7.16
C TRP A 506 6.39 -28.55 8.35
N ARG A 507 6.37 -27.99 9.57
CA ARG A 507 6.17 -28.75 10.82
C ARG A 507 5.07 -28.11 11.65
N ILE A 508 4.26 -28.90 12.35
CA ILE A 508 3.42 -28.37 13.43
C ILE A 508 4.24 -28.38 14.72
N PRO A 509 4.42 -27.24 15.39
CA PRO A 509 5.17 -27.18 16.64
C PRO A 509 4.43 -27.96 17.73
N ILE A 510 5.17 -28.64 18.60
CA ILE A 510 4.62 -29.26 19.81
C ILE A 510 4.37 -28.14 20.81
N VAL A 511 3.12 -27.72 20.97
CA VAL A 511 2.75 -26.79 22.05
C VAL A 511 2.54 -27.60 23.33
N VAL A 512 3.41 -27.38 24.33
CA VAL A 512 3.15 -27.76 25.73
C VAL A 512 2.40 -26.60 26.36
N ASP A 513 1.13 -26.82 26.70
CA ASP A 513 0.26 -25.84 27.34
C ASP A 513 0.51 -25.82 28.87
N PRO A 514 0.89 -24.69 29.50
CA PRO A 514 0.82 -24.52 30.93
C PRO A 514 -0.39 -23.65 31.29
N GLY A 515 -1.54 -24.28 31.51
CA GLY A 515 -2.56 -23.77 32.43
C GLY A 515 -3.90 -23.38 31.79
N GLY A 516 -4.84 -24.32 31.81
CA GLY A 516 -6.24 -24.03 31.53
C GLY A 516 -6.93 -23.22 32.63
N THR A 517 -8.07 -22.62 32.28
CA THR A 517 -9.36 -22.87 32.94
C THR A 517 -10.51 -22.23 32.16
N GLU A 518 -11.64 -22.92 32.22
CA GLU A 518 -12.89 -22.73 31.47
C GLU A 518 -13.73 -21.52 31.93
N GLY A 519 -14.57 -21.04 30.99
CA GLY A 519 -16.02 -21.04 31.21
C GLY A 519 -16.68 -19.75 31.70
N GLY A 520 -17.55 -19.17 30.87
CA GLY A 520 -18.53 -18.17 31.27
C GLY A 520 -19.54 -17.84 30.17
N ALA A 521 -20.72 -18.44 30.24
CA ALA A 521 -21.83 -18.30 29.29
C ALA A 521 -22.85 -17.21 29.68
N MET A 522 -23.76 -16.91 28.74
CA MET A 522 -25.05 -16.18 28.82
C MET A 522 -25.01 -14.69 28.41
N ALA A 523 -25.93 -14.13 27.60
CA ALA A 523 -27.13 -14.65 26.94
C ALA A 523 -27.56 -13.68 25.83
N SER A 524 -28.06 -14.22 24.72
CA SER A 524 -28.76 -13.50 23.67
C SER A 524 -30.23 -13.26 24.04
N GLY A 525 -30.65 -12.00 24.06
CA GLY A 525 -32.06 -11.63 24.01
C GLY A 525 -32.54 -11.62 22.57
N ARG A 526 -33.63 -12.36 22.27
CA ARG A 526 -34.33 -12.29 20.98
C ARG A 526 -34.83 -10.86 20.74
N ALA A 527 -34.49 -10.28 19.59
CA ALA A 527 -35.23 -9.16 19.01
C ALA A 527 -35.65 -9.52 17.58
N GLN A 528 -36.92 -9.23 17.29
CA GLN A 528 -37.57 -9.19 15.99
C GLN A 528 -36.68 -8.73 14.83
N ALA A 529 -36.93 -9.27 13.64
CA ALA A 529 -36.31 -8.83 12.38
C ALA A 529 -36.31 -7.29 12.27
N PRO A 530 -35.16 -6.61 12.13
CA PRO A 530 -35.16 -5.16 12.05
C PRO A 530 -35.37 -4.72 10.61
N ARG A 531 -36.31 -3.77 10.44
CA ARG A 531 -36.19 -2.73 9.41
C ARG A 531 -34.77 -2.16 9.51
N THR A 532 -34.08 -1.89 8.40
CA THR A 532 -32.73 -1.28 8.39
C THR A 532 -32.67 -0.18 9.45
N THR A 533 -31.97 -0.45 10.55
CA THR A 533 -31.99 0.44 11.70
C THR A 533 -31.18 1.67 11.32
N PRO A 534 -31.73 2.89 11.43
CA PRO A 534 -30.96 4.11 11.20
C PRO A 534 -29.72 4.09 12.10
N HIS A 535 -28.54 4.21 11.49
CA HIS A 535 -27.29 4.35 12.24
C HIS A 535 -26.96 5.83 12.36
N ILE A 536 -26.79 6.32 13.59
CA ILE A 536 -26.42 7.71 13.87
C ILE A 536 -25.15 7.68 14.70
N ASP A 537 -24.09 8.28 14.18
CA ASP A 537 -22.79 8.40 14.82
C ASP A 537 -22.44 9.87 15.05
N VAL A 538 -22.00 10.20 16.26
CA VAL A 538 -21.77 11.59 16.70
C VAL A 538 -20.29 11.77 16.96
N HIS A 539 -19.66 12.65 16.20
CA HIS A 539 -18.26 13.03 16.35
C HIS A 539 -18.17 14.39 17.02
N ARG A 540 -17.63 14.43 18.24
CA ARG A 540 -17.46 15.69 18.96
C ARG A 540 -16.25 16.46 18.43
N SER A 541 -16.35 17.79 18.43
CA SER A 541 -15.29 18.69 17.95
C SER A 541 -13.95 18.49 18.67
N GLY A 542 -14.01 18.08 19.95
CA GLY A 542 -12.85 17.74 20.77
C GLY A 542 -12.07 16.53 20.27
N ASP A 543 -12.77 15.56 19.69
CA ASP A 543 -12.26 14.25 19.27
C ASP A 543 -11.75 14.24 17.83
N ARG A 544 -11.98 15.32 17.07
CA ARG A 544 -11.46 15.47 15.71
C ARG A 544 -9.94 15.54 15.71
N LEU A 545 -9.34 14.90 14.70
CA LEU A 545 -7.90 14.93 14.45
C LEU A 545 -7.46 16.38 14.19
N LYS A 546 -6.28 16.78 14.67
CA LYS A 546 -5.83 18.18 14.63
C LYS A 546 -4.42 18.32 14.11
N SER A 547 -4.25 19.14 13.08
CA SER A 547 -2.96 19.58 12.58
C SER A 547 -2.73 21.03 12.99
N ARG A 548 -1.62 21.31 13.68
CA ARG A 548 -1.24 22.67 14.05
C ARG A 548 0.19 22.97 13.64
N VAL A 549 0.36 23.97 12.78
CA VAL A 549 1.67 24.51 12.38
C VAL A 549 1.71 26.01 12.66
N SER A 550 2.83 26.67 12.37
CA SER A 550 3.06 28.08 12.73
C SER A 550 2.00 29.05 12.18
N TRP A 551 1.32 28.68 11.09
CA TRP A 551 0.36 29.54 10.39
C TRP A 551 -1.05 28.94 10.23
N LEU A 552 -1.25 27.66 10.55
CA LEU A 552 -2.52 26.93 10.37
C LEU A 552 -2.91 26.18 11.64
N ASP A 553 -4.18 26.31 12.02
CA ASP A 553 -4.88 25.46 12.99
C ASP A 553 -6.02 24.76 12.24
N SER A 554 -5.91 23.45 12.08
CA SER A 554 -6.81 22.63 11.25
C SER A 554 -7.37 21.46 12.05
N LYS A 555 -8.68 21.23 11.93
CA LYS A 555 -9.36 20.05 12.50
C LYS A 555 -10.00 19.23 11.39
N HIS A 556 -9.86 17.91 11.45
CA HIS A 556 -10.27 17.01 10.39
C HIS A 556 -11.38 16.06 10.86
N SER A 557 -12.45 15.95 10.07
CA SER A 557 -13.51 14.97 10.32
C SER A 557 -13.12 13.56 9.84
N PHE A 558 -12.19 13.46 8.89
CA PHE A 558 -11.71 12.22 8.29
C PHE A 558 -10.19 12.17 8.34
N SER A 559 -9.62 11.03 7.97
CA SER A 559 -8.18 10.88 7.73
C SER A 559 -7.66 11.95 6.78
N PHE A 560 -6.70 12.75 7.22
CA PHE A 560 -6.14 13.85 6.44
C PHE A 560 -4.70 14.14 6.86
N GLY A 561 -3.84 14.39 5.86
CA GLY A 561 -2.41 14.63 6.08
C GLY A 561 -1.73 13.49 6.85
N GLN A 562 -1.08 13.83 7.95
CA GLN A 562 -0.39 12.90 8.86
C GLN A 562 -1.33 12.07 9.76
N HIS A 563 -2.61 12.45 9.86
CA HIS A 563 -3.58 11.77 10.70
C HIS A 563 -4.35 10.76 9.86
N TYR A 564 -4.02 9.47 10.02
CA TYR A 564 -4.65 8.39 9.27
C TYR A 564 -5.28 7.36 10.20
N ASP A 565 -6.59 7.19 10.05
CA ASP A 565 -7.43 6.18 10.67
C ASP A 565 -8.17 5.42 9.54
N PRO A 566 -7.83 4.14 9.28
CA PRO A 566 -8.41 3.37 8.17
C PRO A 566 -9.92 3.21 8.28
N ASP A 567 -10.48 3.25 9.50
CA ASP A 567 -11.93 3.14 9.73
C ASP A 567 -12.64 4.50 9.57
N ASN A 568 -11.88 5.59 9.41
CA ASN A 568 -12.38 6.96 9.30
C ASN A 568 -11.81 7.69 8.08
N THR A 569 -11.83 7.05 6.90
CA THR A 569 -11.30 7.64 5.66
C THR A 569 -12.31 8.50 4.89
N HIS A 570 -13.60 8.22 5.03
CA HIS A 570 -14.70 8.91 4.33
C HIS A 570 -16.05 8.58 4.96
N HIS A 571 -17.11 9.29 4.58
CA HIS A 571 -18.50 8.91 4.83
C HIS A 571 -19.33 9.12 3.57
N GLY A 572 -19.95 8.05 3.04
CA GLY A 572 -20.60 8.10 1.74
C GLY A 572 -19.60 8.46 0.64
N LEU A 573 -19.75 9.64 0.03
CA LEU A 573 -18.89 10.20 -1.02
C LEU A 573 -17.96 11.30 -0.52
N LEU A 574 -18.07 11.70 0.75
CA LEU A 574 -17.31 12.80 1.36
C LEU A 574 -16.00 12.28 1.94
N LEU A 575 -14.87 12.78 1.43
CA LEU A 575 -13.52 12.38 1.84
C LEU A 575 -12.89 13.36 2.81
N VAL A 576 -13.21 14.64 2.67
CA VAL A 576 -12.61 15.72 3.47
C VAL A 576 -13.71 16.61 3.99
N ASN A 577 -13.59 16.99 5.26
CA ASN A 577 -14.31 18.08 5.89
C ASN A 577 -13.35 18.63 6.95
N ASN A 578 -12.57 19.62 6.52
CA ASN A 578 -11.55 20.28 7.30
C ASN A 578 -12.06 21.64 7.77
N ASP A 579 -11.79 21.95 9.03
CA ASP A 579 -12.14 23.18 9.71
C ASP A 579 -10.85 23.94 10.01
N ASP A 580 -10.56 24.96 9.19
CA ASP A 580 -9.24 25.55 9.04
C ASP A 580 -9.24 27.02 9.44
N THR A 581 -8.31 27.40 10.32
CA THR A 581 -7.98 28.78 10.64
C THR A 581 -6.56 29.10 10.17
N VAL A 582 -6.43 30.04 9.23
CA VAL A 582 -5.16 30.45 8.61
C VAL A 582 -4.82 31.89 8.99
N LEU A 583 -3.58 32.11 9.44
CA LEU A 583 -3.10 33.43 9.85
C LEU A 583 -2.97 34.40 8.67
N ALA A 584 -3.04 35.71 8.97
CA ALA A 584 -2.91 36.77 7.98
C ALA A 584 -1.65 36.64 7.12
N GLY A 585 -1.81 36.75 5.80
CA GLY A 585 -0.71 36.78 4.84
C GLY A 585 -0.09 35.42 4.52
N THR A 586 -0.62 34.36 5.12
CA THR A 586 -0.15 32.98 4.94
C THR A 586 -1.22 32.14 4.25
N GLY A 587 -0.90 30.86 4.01
CA GLY A 587 -1.85 29.90 3.47
C GLY A 587 -1.15 28.77 2.76
N PHE A 588 -1.94 28.01 2.03
CA PHE A 588 -1.47 26.91 1.22
C PHE A 588 -0.78 27.46 -0.03
N ASP A 589 0.51 27.15 -0.19
CA ASP A 589 1.24 27.40 -1.42
C ASP A 589 0.70 26.53 -2.57
N THR A 590 1.13 26.85 -3.80
CA THR A 590 0.67 26.15 -5.00
C THR A 590 0.92 24.64 -4.91
N HIS A 591 -0.14 23.84 -4.91
CA HIS A 591 -0.09 22.37 -4.77
C HIS A 591 -1.08 21.67 -5.71
N PRO A 592 -0.86 20.39 -6.07
CA PRO A 592 -1.70 19.67 -7.03
C PRO A 592 -2.95 19.05 -6.39
N HIS A 593 -4.02 18.99 -7.17
CA HIS A 593 -5.15 18.07 -7.00
C HIS A 593 -5.51 17.41 -8.33
N LYS A 594 -6.16 16.25 -8.27
CA LYS A 594 -6.67 15.52 -9.44
C LYS A 594 -7.93 14.74 -9.07
N ASP A 595 -8.88 14.62 -10.01
CA ASP A 595 -10.10 13.81 -9.88
C ASP A 595 -10.89 14.08 -8.58
N MET A 596 -11.04 15.36 -8.23
CA MET A 596 -11.70 15.82 -7.00
C MET A 596 -12.59 17.04 -7.24
N GLU A 597 -13.75 17.08 -6.57
CA GLU A 597 -14.59 18.27 -6.47
C GLU A 597 -14.38 18.89 -5.08
N ILE A 598 -13.70 20.03 -5.02
CA ILE A 598 -13.33 20.75 -3.80
C ILE A 598 -14.27 21.93 -3.61
N VAL A 599 -15.02 21.93 -2.51
CA VAL A 599 -15.93 22.99 -2.12
C VAL A 599 -15.37 23.73 -0.91
N THR A 600 -15.25 25.05 -1.02
CA THR A 600 -14.75 25.92 0.06
C THR A 600 -15.87 26.80 0.58
N TRP A 601 -16.02 26.84 1.90
CA TRP A 601 -17.02 27.63 2.61
C TRP A 601 -16.37 28.50 3.69
N VAL A 602 -16.32 29.82 3.49
CA VAL A 602 -15.67 30.73 4.44
C VAL A 602 -16.65 31.15 5.53
N LEU A 603 -16.25 31.03 6.79
CA LEU A 603 -17.04 31.43 7.96
C LEU A 603 -16.66 32.83 8.44
N ARG A 604 -15.38 33.21 8.33
CA ARG A 604 -14.87 34.54 8.70
C ARG A 604 -13.61 34.89 7.90
N GLY A 605 -13.40 36.16 7.59
CA GLY A 605 -12.25 36.65 6.82
C GLY A 605 -12.42 36.42 5.32
N SER A 606 -11.33 36.37 4.56
CA SER A 606 -11.42 35.94 3.16
C SER A 606 -10.19 35.17 2.67
N LEU A 607 -10.40 34.35 1.64
CA LEU A 607 -9.41 33.44 1.08
C LEU A 607 -9.19 33.76 -0.40
N VAL A 608 -7.94 33.94 -0.80
CA VAL A 608 -7.51 34.08 -2.20
C VAL A 608 -7.29 32.70 -2.78
N HIS A 609 -8.05 32.37 -3.82
CA HIS A 609 -7.79 31.22 -4.67
C HIS A 609 -7.03 31.66 -5.93
N GLN A 610 -6.01 30.90 -6.32
CA GLN A 610 -5.34 31.01 -7.63
C GLN A 610 -5.04 29.63 -8.19
N ASP A 611 -5.27 29.41 -9.47
CA ASP A 611 -4.97 28.12 -10.12
C ASP A 611 -4.20 28.21 -11.45
N SER A 612 -3.67 27.06 -11.87
CA SER A 612 -2.84 26.92 -13.07
C SER A 612 -3.58 27.10 -14.40
N ILE A 613 -4.91 27.13 -14.39
CA ILE A 613 -5.72 27.41 -15.58
C ILE A 613 -6.16 28.89 -15.65
N GLY A 614 -5.65 29.71 -14.72
CA GLY A 614 -5.73 31.16 -14.77
C GLY A 614 -6.92 31.75 -14.01
N HIS A 615 -7.68 30.97 -13.24
CA HIS A 615 -8.69 31.55 -12.36
C HIS A 615 -8.05 32.14 -11.11
N THR A 616 -8.60 33.25 -10.67
CA THR A 616 -8.26 33.90 -9.40
C THR A 616 -9.54 34.42 -8.79
N GLY A 617 -9.77 34.12 -7.51
CA GLY A 617 -11.01 34.49 -6.84
C GLY A 617 -10.80 34.79 -5.37
N VAL A 618 -11.74 35.55 -4.81
CA VAL A 618 -11.77 35.95 -3.41
C VAL A 618 -13.00 35.33 -2.78
N ILE A 619 -12.81 34.42 -1.84
CA ILE A 619 -13.88 33.69 -1.16
C ILE A 619 -14.09 34.31 0.22
N TYR A 620 -15.33 34.65 0.56
CA TYR A 620 -15.73 35.31 1.81
C TYR A 620 -17.08 34.75 2.29
N PRO A 621 -17.51 35.01 3.54
CA PRO A 621 -18.78 34.51 4.05
C PRO A 621 -19.95 34.88 3.14
N GLY A 622 -20.77 33.88 2.78
CA GLY A 622 -21.87 34.05 1.83
C GLY A 622 -21.55 33.68 0.38
N LEU A 623 -20.27 33.45 0.05
CA LEU A 623 -19.83 33.00 -1.27
C LEU A 623 -19.56 31.49 -1.29
N ALA A 624 -20.29 30.76 -2.13
CA ALA A 624 -20.01 29.36 -2.42
C ALA A 624 -18.95 29.25 -3.50
N GLN A 625 -17.90 28.44 -3.28
CA GLN A 625 -16.86 28.19 -4.29
C GLN A 625 -16.68 26.69 -4.53
N ARG A 626 -16.51 26.30 -5.80
CA ARG A 626 -16.06 24.97 -6.21
C ARG A 626 -14.87 25.04 -7.16
N MET A 627 -13.89 24.17 -6.93
CA MET A 627 -12.87 23.79 -7.89
C MET A 627 -13.02 22.31 -8.24
N SER A 628 -13.13 22.00 -9.53
CA SER A 628 -13.06 20.65 -10.07
C SER A 628 -11.64 20.41 -10.57
N ALA A 629 -10.94 19.45 -9.99
CA ALA A 629 -9.54 19.19 -10.29
C ALA A 629 -9.33 18.40 -11.59
N GLY A 630 -10.32 17.60 -12.01
CA GLY A 630 -10.31 16.91 -13.30
C GLY A 630 -9.00 16.16 -13.61
N THR A 631 -8.46 16.34 -14.82
CA THR A 631 -7.17 15.77 -15.26
C THR A 631 -5.96 16.24 -14.45
N GLY A 632 -6.09 17.27 -13.62
CA GLY A 632 -5.07 17.82 -12.74
C GLY A 632 -5.12 19.34 -12.71
N ILE A 633 -5.02 19.93 -11.51
CA ILE A 633 -4.93 21.38 -11.31
C ILE A 633 -3.90 21.69 -10.23
N MET A 634 -3.06 22.71 -10.45
CA MET A 634 -2.23 23.28 -9.39
C MET A 634 -2.95 24.51 -8.86
N HIS A 635 -3.07 24.66 -7.54
CA HIS A 635 -3.74 25.82 -6.96
C HIS A 635 -3.16 26.22 -5.60
N SER A 636 -3.45 27.44 -5.17
CA SER A 636 -3.05 27.98 -3.87
C SER A 636 -4.23 28.67 -3.21
N GLU A 637 -4.33 28.53 -1.89
CA GLU A 637 -5.32 29.23 -1.07
C GLU A 637 -4.67 30.00 0.07
N LYS A 638 -4.75 31.32 0.03
CA LYS A 638 -4.08 32.18 1.01
C LYS A 638 -5.00 33.21 1.62
N ASN A 639 -4.81 33.52 2.89
CA ASN A 639 -5.48 34.65 3.53
C ASN A 639 -5.21 35.95 2.72
N ASP A 640 -6.18 36.85 2.66
CA ASP A 640 -6.18 37.98 1.74
C ASP A 640 -5.32 39.18 2.09
N SER A 641 -4.64 39.18 3.24
CA SER A 641 -3.91 40.36 3.71
C SER A 641 -2.73 40.80 2.83
N TRP A 642 -2.36 40.02 1.80
CA TRP A 642 -1.26 40.31 0.87
C TRP A 642 -1.74 40.83 -0.51
N ARG A 643 -3.06 40.97 -0.73
CA ARG A 643 -3.61 41.39 -2.04
C ARG A 643 -3.12 42.79 -2.45
N ILE A 644 -2.77 42.92 -3.73
CA ILE A 644 -2.44 44.21 -4.35
C ILE A 644 -3.71 45.08 -4.37
N GLY A 645 -3.70 46.19 -3.62
CA GLY A 645 -4.82 47.12 -3.52
C GLY A 645 -5.83 46.84 -2.40
N GLY A 646 -5.63 45.77 -1.60
CA GLY A 646 -6.39 45.52 -0.37
C GLY A 646 -5.81 46.27 0.84
N GLU A 647 -6.63 46.49 1.87
CA GLU A 647 -6.13 46.97 3.16
C GLU A 647 -5.34 45.84 3.84
N GLN A 648 -4.12 46.14 4.30
CA GLN A 648 -3.33 45.17 5.05
C GLN A 648 -3.95 44.99 6.44
N HIS A 649 -4.29 43.75 6.81
CA HIS A 649 -4.85 43.40 8.12
C HIS A 649 -4.08 42.23 8.76
N SER A 650 -4.29 42.03 10.05
CA SER A 650 -3.76 40.89 10.82
C SER A 650 -4.82 39.84 11.15
N ASP A 651 -6.03 39.99 10.61
CA ASP A 651 -7.13 39.06 10.88
C ASP A 651 -6.94 37.70 10.19
N PRO A 652 -7.12 36.57 10.90
CA PRO A 652 -7.10 35.25 10.29
C PRO A 652 -8.36 34.99 9.45
N VAL A 653 -8.27 34.03 8.54
CA VAL A 653 -9.43 33.48 7.81
C VAL A 653 -9.80 32.14 8.42
N HIS A 654 -11.11 31.91 8.62
CA HIS A 654 -11.68 30.66 9.13
C HIS A 654 -12.64 30.10 8.09
N PHE A 655 -12.40 28.88 7.61
CA PHE A 655 -13.17 28.28 6.53
C PHE A 655 -13.24 26.76 6.67
N ILE A 656 -14.24 26.18 6.01
CA ILE A 656 -14.44 24.75 5.89
C ILE A 656 -14.13 24.33 4.45
N GLN A 657 -13.27 23.33 4.27
CA GLN A 657 -13.00 22.74 2.96
C GLN A 657 -13.49 21.30 2.91
N MET A 658 -14.26 20.97 1.87
CA MET A 658 -14.95 19.69 1.73
C MET A 658 -14.74 19.08 0.35
N TRP A 659 -14.40 17.80 0.31
CA TRP A 659 -14.04 17.13 -0.95
C TRP A 659 -14.94 15.92 -1.22
N VAL A 660 -15.45 15.83 -2.45
CA VAL A 660 -16.17 14.66 -2.95
C VAL A 660 -15.57 14.21 -4.28
N VAL A 661 -15.64 12.90 -4.54
CA VAL A 661 -15.20 12.34 -5.83
C VAL A 661 -16.20 12.67 -6.94
N PRO A 662 -15.75 12.96 -8.18
CA PRO A 662 -16.64 13.01 -9.33
C PRO A 662 -17.13 11.59 -9.71
N ASP A 663 -18.20 11.51 -10.52
CA ASP A 663 -18.71 10.25 -11.05
C ASP A 663 -17.72 9.57 -12.01
N GLU A 664 -16.91 10.37 -12.71
CA GLU A 664 -15.93 9.94 -13.71
C GLU A 664 -14.59 10.65 -13.48
N GLY A 665 -13.49 9.93 -13.69
CA GLY A 665 -12.14 10.50 -13.67
C GLY A 665 -11.76 11.14 -15.01
N GLY A 666 -10.77 12.03 -14.99
CA GLY A 666 -10.23 12.67 -16.18
C GLY A 666 -11.12 13.76 -16.78
N LEU A 667 -12.02 14.35 -15.98
CA LEU A 667 -12.83 15.49 -16.39
C LEU A 667 -11.96 16.72 -16.70
N THR A 668 -12.50 17.68 -17.46
CA THR A 668 -11.79 18.96 -17.65
C THR A 668 -11.82 19.75 -16.34
N PRO A 669 -10.66 20.25 -15.85
CA PRO A 669 -10.64 21.08 -14.65
C PRO A 669 -11.55 22.30 -14.80
N GLY A 670 -12.20 22.72 -13.72
CA GLY A 670 -13.22 23.77 -13.78
C GLY A 670 -13.40 24.52 -12.48
N TYR A 671 -13.92 25.74 -12.57
CA TYR A 671 -14.05 26.65 -11.43
C TYR A 671 -15.41 27.35 -11.44
N GLU A 672 -16.08 27.43 -10.29
CA GLU A 672 -17.34 28.14 -10.12
C GLU A 672 -17.39 28.87 -8.77
N GLN A 673 -18.01 30.05 -8.76
CA GLN A 673 -18.33 30.82 -7.56
C GLN A 673 -19.69 31.48 -7.69
N LEU A 674 -20.47 31.53 -6.60
CA LEU A 674 -21.73 32.28 -6.55
C LEU A 674 -21.99 32.83 -5.14
N GLU A 675 -22.47 34.07 -5.08
CA GLU A 675 -22.90 34.73 -3.84
C GLU A 675 -24.37 34.38 -3.53
N ILE A 676 -24.65 33.99 -2.29
CA ILE A 676 -25.96 33.44 -1.87
C ILE A 676 -26.47 34.00 -0.54
N ASP A 677 -25.98 35.17 -0.10
CA ASP A 677 -26.35 35.76 1.19
C ASP A 677 -27.86 36.02 1.32
N ASP A 678 -28.53 36.48 0.25
CA ASP A 678 -29.97 36.74 0.24
C ASP A 678 -30.82 35.46 0.39
N GLU A 679 -30.35 34.31 -0.11
CA GLU A 679 -30.97 33.02 0.18
C GLU A 679 -30.78 32.62 1.64
N LEU A 680 -29.53 32.69 2.15
CA LEU A 680 -29.18 32.24 3.51
C LEU A 680 -29.93 33.00 4.60
N LEU A 681 -30.18 34.31 4.40
CA LEU A 681 -30.91 35.16 5.36
C LEU A 681 -32.36 34.70 5.59
N ARG A 682 -32.91 33.83 4.72
CA ARG A 682 -34.27 33.29 4.88
C ARG A 682 -34.34 32.14 5.90
N GLY A 683 -33.19 31.66 6.40
CA GLY A 683 -33.08 30.68 7.48
C GLY A 683 -33.43 29.23 7.13
N GLY A 684 -33.71 28.95 5.85
CA GLY A 684 -33.98 27.60 5.35
C GLY A 684 -32.71 26.80 5.02
N LEU A 685 -32.87 25.49 4.86
CA LEU A 685 -31.81 24.61 4.35
C LEU A 685 -31.76 24.70 2.83
N ILE A 686 -30.68 25.25 2.28
CA ILE A 686 -30.55 25.58 0.85
C ILE A 686 -29.48 24.68 0.21
N PRO A 687 -29.74 24.06 -0.95
CA PRO A 687 -28.70 23.36 -1.70
C PRO A 687 -27.69 24.37 -2.23
N VAL A 688 -26.43 24.24 -1.83
CA VAL A 688 -25.34 25.13 -2.24
C VAL A 688 -24.52 24.52 -3.37
N ALA A 689 -24.04 23.29 -3.21
CA ALA A 689 -23.28 22.59 -4.24
C ALA A 689 -23.95 21.26 -4.57
N SER A 690 -24.30 20.97 -5.82
CA SER A 690 -25.00 19.73 -6.15
C SER A 690 -24.67 19.20 -7.53
N GLY A 691 -24.60 17.88 -7.67
CA GLY A 691 -24.63 17.19 -8.95
C GLY A 691 -25.97 16.50 -9.22
N MET A 692 -26.85 16.42 -8.21
CA MET A 692 -28.16 15.79 -8.35
C MET A 692 -29.10 16.58 -9.27
N GLU A 693 -29.84 15.87 -10.13
CA GLU A 693 -30.74 16.51 -11.11
C GLU A 693 -31.86 17.30 -10.43
N ARG A 694 -32.40 16.82 -9.31
CA ARG A 694 -33.49 17.50 -8.58
C ARG A 694 -33.13 18.89 -8.05
N TYR A 695 -31.84 19.21 -7.91
CA TYR A 695 -31.36 20.50 -7.42
C TYR A 695 -30.70 21.35 -8.51
N LYS A 696 -30.73 20.91 -9.78
CA LYS A 696 -30.03 21.57 -10.88
C LYS A 696 -30.36 23.05 -11.04
N ASP A 697 -31.62 23.43 -10.85
CA ASP A 697 -32.11 24.81 -10.98
C ASP A 697 -32.17 25.55 -9.62
N HIS A 698 -31.67 24.92 -8.56
CA HIS A 698 -31.78 25.40 -7.18
C HIS A 698 -30.43 25.49 -6.45
N SER A 699 -29.38 24.79 -6.92
CA SER A 699 -28.05 24.83 -6.34
C SER A 699 -27.24 26.04 -6.83
N ALA A 700 -26.48 26.65 -5.93
CA ALA A 700 -25.61 27.78 -6.24
C ALA A 700 -24.49 27.43 -7.24
N ILE A 701 -23.84 26.29 -7.02
CA ILE A 701 -22.74 25.78 -7.85
C ILE A 701 -22.95 24.30 -8.17
N ARG A 702 -22.40 23.84 -9.30
CA ARG A 702 -22.51 22.44 -9.73
C ARG A 702 -21.28 21.63 -9.33
N ILE A 703 -21.49 20.38 -8.93
CA ILE A 703 -20.41 19.38 -8.78
C ILE A 703 -20.64 18.22 -9.75
N ASN A 704 -19.55 17.57 -10.16
CA ASN A 704 -19.60 16.43 -11.08
C ASN A 704 -19.92 15.09 -10.38
N ASN A 705 -20.83 15.08 -9.41
CA ASN A 705 -21.31 13.84 -8.76
C ASN A 705 -22.84 13.83 -8.64
N LYS A 706 -23.50 13.01 -9.46
CA LYS A 706 -24.97 12.92 -9.55
C LYS A 706 -25.67 12.41 -8.29
N ASN A 707 -24.91 11.88 -7.33
CA ASN A 707 -25.39 11.28 -6.11
C ASN A 707 -25.09 12.12 -4.85
N ALA A 708 -24.54 13.33 -5.00
CA ALA A 708 -24.16 14.19 -3.88
C ALA A 708 -24.71 15.63 -4.00
N ALA A 709 -25.10 16.19 -2.84
CA ALA A 709 -25.49 17.59 -2.69
C ALA A 709 -25.12 18.12 -1.31
N MET A 710 -24.43 19.25 -1.25
CA MET A 710 -24.17 20.01 -0.04
C MET A 710 -25.26 21.05 0.17
N HIS A 711 -25.80 21.11 1.38
CA HIS A 711 -26.77 22.10 1.81
C HIS A 711 -26.19 22.95 2.94
N VAL A 712 -26.67 24.18 3.07
CA VAL A 712 -26.29 25.10 4.14
C VAL A 712 -27.54 25.71 4.75
N ALA A 713 -27.56 25.86 6.07
CA ALA A 713 -28.58 26.64 6.78
C ALA A 713 -27.95 27.55 7.83
N ARG A 714 -28.35 28.82 7.84
CA ARG A 714 -28.16 29.75 8.97
C ARG A 714 -29.46 29.76 9.78
N ILE A 715 -29.59 28.83 10.71
CA ILE A 715 -30.79 28.67 11.55
C ILE A 715 -30.91 29.89 12.46
N LEU A 716 -32.04 30.59 12.39
CA LEU A 716 -32.31 31.75 13.23
C LEU A 716 -32.70 31.32 14.66
N PRO A 717 -32.45 32.14 15.69
CA PRO A 717 -32.86 31.87 17.06
C PRO A 717 -34.35 31.47 17.17
N GLY A 718 -34.63 30.34 17.81
CA GLY A 718 -35.97 29.79 18.02
C GLY A 718 -36.63 29.17 16.78
N THR A 719 -35.87 28.98 15.68
CA THR A 719 -36.36 28.36 14.45
C THR A 719 -35.73 27.00 14.20
N SER A 720 -36.26 26.26 13.21
CA SER A 720 -35.84 24.90 12.92
C SER A 720 -35.80 24.61 11.42
N VAL A 721 -34.93 23.69 11.01
CA VAL A 721 -34.86 23.13 9.65
C VAL A 721 -34.94 21.61 9.71
N ASN A 722 -35.46 20.98 8.65
CA ASN A 722 -35.53 19.52 8.54
C ASN A 722 -34.43 19.00 7.63
N LEU A 723 -33.76 17.93 8.05
CA LEU A 723 -32.75 17.25 7.25
C LEU A 723 -33.38 16.46 6.10
N PRO A 724 -32.76 16.40 4.91
CA PRO A 724 -33.23 15.56 3.82
C PRO A 724 -33.08 14.07 4.15
N GLY A 725 -33.91 13.22 3.56
CA GLY A 725 -33.75 11.76 3.62
C GLY A 725 -32.65 11.28 2.67
N ALA A 726 -31.63 10.59 3.17
CA ALA A 726 -30.57 10.04 2.34
C ALA A 726 -29.96 8.75 2.89
N ARG A 727 -29.29 8.02 1.99
CA ARG A 727 -28.52 6.83 2.36
C ARG A 727 -27.34 7.18 3.27
N PHE A 728 -26.70 8.32 3.02
CA PHE A 728 -25.64 8.87 3.86
C PHE A 728 -25.87 10.37 4.05
N LEU A 729 -25.95 10.82 5.30
CA LEU A 729 -25.91 12.23 5.67
C LEU A 729 -24.66 12.52 6.50
N HIS A 730 -24.04 13.67 6.27
CA HIS A 730 -23.03 14.24 7.16
C HIS A 730 -23.45 15.66 7.52
N VAL A 731 -23.83 15.86 8.79
CA VAL A 731 -24.20 17.17 9.36
C VAL A 731 -22.99 17.71 10.11
N PHE A 732 -22.60 18.94 9.86
CA PHE A 732 -21.50 19.62 10.54
C PHE A 732 -21.97 20.97 11.09
N VAL A 733 -21.79 21.20 12.39
CA VAL A 733 -22.13 22.49 13.02
C VAL A 733 -20.94 23.43 12.87
N ALA A 734 -21.00 24.30 11.86
CA ALA A 734 -19.90 25.19 11.51
C ALA A 734 -19.78 26.37 12.48
N GLN A 735 -20.91 26.90 12.98
CA GLN A 735 -20.94 27.94 14.00
C GLN A 735 -22.14 27.76 14.94
N GLY A 736 -21.98 28.11 16.21
CA GLY A 736 -23.08 28.18 17.18
C GLY A 736 -23.45 26.84 17.81
N THR A 737 -24.74 26.65 18.12
CA THR A 737 -25.24 25.46 18.83
C THR A 737 -26.59 25.04 18.25
N ALA A 738 -26.76 23.74 18.01
CA ALA A 738 -28.00 23.19 17.46
C ALA A 738 -28.46 21.98 18.28
N GLU A 739 -29.76 21.85 18.49
CA GLU A 739 -30.42 20.67 19.03
C GLU A 739 -30.92 19.81 17.86
N MET A 740 -30.45 18.57 17.78
CA MET A 740 -30.86 17.63 16.74
C MET A 740 -31.77 16.55 17.31
N GLU A 741 -32.93 16.36 16.69
CA GLU A 741 -33.86 15.29 17.05
C GLU A 741 -33.17 13.92 16.99
N GLY A 742 -33.30 13.14 18.07
CA GLY A 742 -32.69 11.81 18.19
C GLY A 742 -31.20 11.80 18.58
N VAL A 743 -30.56 12.97 18.70
CA VAL A 743 -29.13 13.10 19.07
C VAL A 743 -28.95 13.97 20.31
N GLY A 744 -29.65 15.11 20.39
CA GLY A 744 -29.49 16.13 21.44
C GLY A 744 -28.56 17.27 21.00
N THR A 745 -27.95 17.94 21.98
CA THR A 745 -27.16 19.16 21.76
C THR A 745 -25.87 18.87 20.97
N LEU A 746 -25.65 19.67 19.92
CA LEU A 746 -24.45 19.73 19.11
C LEU A 746 -23.83 21.13 19.22
N TYR A 747 -22.52 21.17 19.43
CA TYR A 747 -21.75 22.40 19.56
C TYR A 747 -20.93 22.67 18.30
N GLU A 748 -20.39 23.88 18.20
CA GLU A 748 -19.47 24.26 17.12
C GLU A 748 -18.34 23.23 16.92
N GLY A 749 -18.19 22.80 15.68
CA GLY A 749 -17.23 21.79 15.23
C GLY A 749 -17.69 20.34 15.42
N ASP A 750 -18.86 20.08 16.03
CA ASP A 750 -19.44 18.73 16.10
C ASP A 750 -19.95 18.29 14.72
N ALA A 751 -19.85 16.98 14.44
CA ALA A 751 -20.38 16.36 13.25
C ALA A 751 -21.27 15.16 13.59
N VAL A 752 -22.31 14.92 12.78
CA VAL A 752 -23.18 13.74 12.88
C VAL A 752 -23.20 13.02 11.54
N ARG A 753 -22.93 11.73 11.56
CA ARG A 753 -23.03 10.84 10.40
C ARG A 753 -24.28 10.00 10.55
N LEU A 754 -25.16 10.05 9.56
CA LEU A 754 -26.34 9.20 9.51
C LEU A 754 -26.28 8.27 8.30
N SER A 755 -26.76 7.05 8.49
CA SER A 755 -26.98 6.07 7.41
C SER A 755 -28.44 5.62 7.38
N ASP A 756 -29.00 5.60 6.16
CA ASP A 756 -30.41 5.28 5.87
C ASP A 756 -31.38 6.07 6.77
N SER A 757 -31.15 7.38 6.84
CA SER A 757 -31.83 8.28 7.78
C SER A 757 -32.11 9.65 7.17
N GLY A 758 -32.87 10.47 7.89
CA GLY A 758 -33.24 11.83 7.50
C GLY A 758 -34.64 12.19 7.98
N GLY A 759 -35.03 13.44 7.75
CA GLY A 759 -36.27 14.01 8.28
C GLY A 759 -36.17 14.51 9.72
N GLN A 760 -35.05 14.28 10.42
CA GLN A 760 -34.81 14.85 11.75
C GLN A 760 -34.81 16.37 11.70
N GLN A 761 -35.37 16.97 12.75
CA GLN A 761 -35.35 18.40 12.94
C GLN A 761 -34.06 18.87 13.63
N LEU A 762 -33.49 19.95 13.12
CA LEU A 762 -32.43 20.74 13.76
C LEU A 762 -33.02 22.08 14.22
N THR A 763 -32.90 22.39 15.50
CA THR A 763 -33.38 23.64 16.11
C THR A 763 -32.22 24.40 16.75
N SER A 764 -32.25 25.73 16.78
CA SER A 764 -31.25 26.50 17.51
C SER A 764 -31.88 27.65 18.30
N ASP A 765 -31.56 27.74 19.59
CA ASP A 765 -32.05 28.81 20.47
C ASP A 765 -31.22 30.10 20.35
N ALA A 766 -29.95 30.00 19.98
CA ALA A 766 -29.01 31.13 19.87
C ALA A 766 -28.63 31.47 18.42
N GLY A 767 -29.05 30.64 17.46
CA GLY A 767 -28.61 30.68 16.07
C GLY A 767 -27.45 29.71 15.82
N ALA A 768 -27.44 29.08 14.64
CA ALA A 768 -26.39 28.16 14.22
C ALA A 768 -26.20 28.18 12.70
N GLU A 769 -24.97 27.98 12.25
CA GLU A 769 -24.67 27.71 10.84
C GLU A 769 -24.29 26.24 10.70
N VAL A 770 -25.03 25.50 9.87
CA VAL A 770 -24.85 24.06 9.65
C VAL A 770 -24.61 23.74 8.18
N LEU A 771 -23.67 22.83 7.92
CA LEU A 771 -23.35 22.30 6.60
C LEU A 771 -23.82 20.84 6.55
N VAL A 772 -24.54 20.45 5.50
CA VAL A 772 -25.14 19.11 5.40
C VAL A 772 -24.82 18.50 4.04
N TRP A 773 -24.05 17.42 4.02
CA TRP A 773 -23.89 16.59 2.83
C TRP A 773 -24.97 15.53 2.76
N GLU A 774 -25.71 15.56 1.65
CA GLU A 774 -26.72 14.58 1.25
C GLU A 774 -26.13 13.67 0.18
N MET A 775 -26.03 12.36 0.46
CA MET A 775 -25.37 11.41 -0.43
C MET A 775 -26.18 10.12 -0.58
N HIS A 776 -26.34 9.66 -1.82
CA HIS A 776 -27.11 8.46 -2.16
C HIS A 776 -26.25 7.31 -2.71
N SER A 777 -24.94 7.53 -2.85
CA SER A 777 -23.95 6.48 -3.10
C SER A 777 -22.79 6.56 -2.11
N ARG A 778 -21.83 5.64 -2.23
CA ARG A 778 -20.55 5.62 -1.52
C ARG A 778 -19.41 5.50 -2.52
N ILE A 779 -18.17 5.75 -2.07
CA ILE A 779 -16.99 5.53 -2.89
C ILE A 779 -16.96 4.08 -3.40
N GLY A 780 -16.79 3.90 -4.71
CA GLY A 780 -16.75 2.59 -5.38
C GLY A 780 -18.10 1.87 -5.52
N GLY A 781 -19.24 2.54 -5.22
CA GLY A 781 -20.58 1.94 -5.24
C GLY A 781 -21.57 2.58 -6.20
#